data_AF-A0A399HY01-F1
#
_entry.id   AF-A0A399HY01-F1
#
_cell.length_a   1.000
_cell.length_b   1.000
_cell.length_c   1.000
_cell.angle_alpha   90.00
_cell.angle_beta   90.00
_cell.angle_gamma   90.00
#
_symmetry.space_group_name_H-M   'P 1'
#
loop_
_entity.id
_entity.type
_entity.pdbx_description
1 polymer ?
#
loop_
_entity_poly.entity_id
_entity_poly.type
_entity_poly.pdbx_seq_one_letter_code
_entity_poly.pdbx_strand_id
1 'polypeptide(L)'
;MSRNKRIGVVAGIVILLCLGLLPWAVLDGHAAVRKFASKECLDCHTKFADKYFSMKYLHTIVKEKKCEDCHIRHGRVPKLLLKKEGNQICLDCHTRDKIGLSKAYVHTPLKAGNCGQCHNAHGSNSKALLMADGNAVCYSCHKKELFEKKVVHQVLLKQGCRACHDAHSSNEKFLLTKSEPALCLECHDKDGGSFKKAHGNYPVEGKVCSTCHNPHSSTQAKLLKSSVHPPVASMECSSCHAAPTAQQPFSVTQKGSELCLQCHDMKALKAGGTVEHAPFKKGDCLGCHNPHSSEFPKLLVKDGNQLCIGCHKGEDQQVAFKHAPMDSGKGCLSCHKPHAAQFKGLVDKKGSDFCNTCHAKTMDALKSKSVHDPFKGGECTACHNPHGSNYIAMTKDRSDKLCFSCHSDSEAKFMKTFTHKPVLTGDCTACHHGHGSSEPNLLTAAPPKLCSNCHGDMMKPESGGSNHAPFKRGMCLNCHDAHGSNVAGILSKPEGEVCGSCHAPFKGLKESKSQHAPFSEGSCTKCHNPHKAKLKNLLLAQGNDLCYSCHKDIKERIGKEKSHKPAQEDCLNCHKPHYAESKKLIATPVTALCEQCHELTKPPFTTAHIGIQASAMTCMNCHDPHASKDPKFFKSTIHAPFAARSCDECHIVAKP
;
A
#
# COMPACT_ATOMS: atom_id res chain seq x y z
N MET A 1 -17.90 40.06 -19.62
CA MET A 1 -18.18 40.64 -20.95
C MET A 1 -18.02 39.51 -21.97
N SER A 2 -19.06 38.75 -22.30
CA SER A 2 -20.08 38.98 -23.34
C SER A 2 -19.50 39.13 -24.76
N ARG A 3 -19.63 38.07 -25.59
CA ARG A 3 -20.31 38.03 -26.91
C ARG A 3 -19.80 36.83 -27.73
N ASN A 4 -20.58 35.79 -28.01
CA ASN A 4 -21.69 35.61 -28.97
C ASN A 4 -21.32 35.68 -30.48
N LYS A 5 -21.65 34.57 -31.19
CA LYS A 5 -22.34 34.49 -32.51
C LYS A 5 -21.48 34.88 -33.76
N ARG A 6 -21.58 34.30 -34.97
CA ARG A 6 -22.64 33.57 -35.72
C ARG A 6 -22.06 33.11 -37.09
N ILE A 7 -22.49 31.92 -37.55
CA ILE A 7 -23.11 31.56 -38.86
C ILE A 7 -22.38 31.90 -40.19
N GLY A 8 -22.32 30.91 -41.09
CA GLY A 8 -22.20 31.11 -42.54
C GLY A 8 -22.15 29.80 -43.35
N VAL A 9 -23.31 29.38 -43.86
CA VAL A 9 -23.51 28.31 -44.87
C VAL A 9 -23.35 28.92 -46.27
N VAL A 10 -22.88 28.17 -47.28
CA VAL A 10 -23.42 28.14 -48.68
C VAL A 10 -22.67 27.09 -49.51
N ALA A 11 -23.47 26.33 -50.27
CA ALA A 11 -23.12 25.18 -51.10
C ALA A 11 -22.70 25.55 -52.53
N GLY A 12 -22.08 24.61 -53.24
CA GLY A 12 -21.90 24.63 -54.70
C GLY A 12 -21.74 23.20 -55.25
N ILE A 13 -22.71 22.76 -56.05
CA ILE A 13 -22.83 21.44 -56.69
C ILE A 13 -22.57 21.62 -58.20
N VAL A 14 -22.11 20.53 -58.85
CA VAL A 14 -22.32 20.10 -60.25
C VAL A 14 -21.11 20.21 -61.19
N ILE A 15 -20.62 19.04 -61.64
CA ILE A 15 -20.26 18.61 -63.03
C ILE A 15 -19.97 17.09 -62.90
N LEU A 16 -20.89 16.16 -63.19
CA LEU A 16 -21.31 15.55 -64.48
C LEU A 16 -20.21 14.78 -65.25
N LEU A 17 -20.33 13.44 -65.15
CA LEU A 17 -20.26 12.38 -66.19
C LEU A 17 -18.95 12.09 -66.94
N CYS A 18 -18.42 10.87 -66.78
CA CYS A 18 -18.49 9.80 -67.80
C CYS A 18 -17.74 8.51 -67.36
N LEU A 19 -18.52 7.46 -67.08
CA LEU A 19 -18.36 6.04 -67.46
C LEU A 19 -16.97 5.36 -67.43
N GLY A 20 -16.84 4.30 -66.62
CA GLY A 20 -15.92 3.19 -66.93
C GLY A 20 -15.53 2.23 -65.81
N LEU A 21 -16.39 1.24 -65.52
CA LEU A 21 -16.06 -0.14 -65.10
C LEU A 21 -15.37 -0.40 -63.73
N LEU A 22 -16.14 -0.93 -62.76
CA LEU A 22 -15.97 -2.23 -62.06
C LEU A 22 -16.87 -2.30 -60.79
N PRO A 23 -17.47 -3.46 -60.44
CA PRO A 23 -18.55 -3.54 -59.47
C PRO A 23 -18.03 -3.74 -58.04
N TRP A 24 -18.43 -2.86 -57.12
CA TRP A 24 -18.39 -3.14 -55.68
C TRP A 24 -19.81 -3.12 -55.13
N ALA A 25 -20.18 -4.23 -54.51
CA ALA A 25 -21.42 -4.43 -53.79
C ALA A 25 -21.59 -3.35 -52.71
N VAL A 26 -22.61 -2.50 -52.86
CA VAL A 26 -23.07 -1.62 -51.79
C VAL A 26 -24.15 -2.37 -51.04
N LEU A 27 -23.81 -2.80 -49.82
CA LEU A 27 -24.76 -3.29 -48.83
C LEU A 27 -25.69 -2.15 -48.41
N ASP A 28 -26.99 -2.33 -48.61
CA ASP A 28 -28.05 -1.52 -48.01
C ASP A 28 -28.00 -1.61 -46.48
N GLY A 29 -27.32 -0.65 -45.86
CA GLY A 29 -27.28 -0.46 -44.41
C GLY A 29 -28.25 0.62 -43.95
N HIS A 30 -29.56 0.44 -44.18
CA HIS A 30 -30.58 1.26 -43.52
C HIS A 30 -30.61 0.89 -42.02
N ALA A 31 -29.83 1.59 -41.19
CA ALA A 31 -29.90 1.45 -39.75
C ALA A 31 -31.23 2.02 -39.23
N ALA A 32 -32.19 1.13 -38.97
CA ALA A 32 -33.44 1.46 -38.32
C ALA A 32 -33.17 2.10 -36.94
N VAL A 33 -33.69 3.32 -36.75
CA VAL A 33 -33.69 4.00 -35.44
C VAL A 33 -34.51 3.15 -34.47
N ARG A 34 -33.85 2.44 -33.55
CA ARG A 34 -34.51 1.64 -32.51
C ARG A 34 -35.36 2.56 -31.61
N LYS A 35 -36.69 2.50 -31.72
CA LYS A 35 -37.61 3.09 -30.75
C LYS A 35 -37.62 2.21 -29.49
N PHE A 36 -37.17 2.77 -28.36
CA PHE A 36 -37.30 2.10 -27.06
C PHE A 36 -38.71 2.36 -26.50
N ALA A 37 -39.52 1.31 -26.32
CA ALA A 37 -40.74 1.40 -25.53
C ALA A 37 -40.39 1.41 -24.04
N SER A 38 -40.91 2.38 -23.28
CA SER A 38 -40.72 2.42 -21.82
C SER A 38 -41.67 1.44 -21.13
N LYS A 39 -41.15 0.59 -20.25
CA LYS A 39 -41.93 -0.22 -19.32
C LYS A 39 -42.16 0.53 -18.00
N GLU A 40 -43.20 0.17 -17.28
CA GLU A 40 -43.44 0.67 -15.93
C GLU A 40 -42.46 0.03 -14.93
N CYS A 41 -42.19 0.69 -13.80
CA CYS A 41 -41.17 0.23 -12.86
C CYS A 41 -41.42 -1.21 -12.37
N LEU A 42 -42.67 -1.54 -12.02
CA LEU A 42 -43.02 -2.84 -11.46
C LEU A 42 -43.04 -3.98 -12.51
N ASP A 43 -43.06 -3.66 -13.80
CA ASP A 43 -42.96 -4.66 -14.88
C ASP A 43 -41.58 -5.34 -14.90
N CYS A 44 -40.56 -4.67 -14.35
CA CYS A 44 -39.19 -5.19 -14.25
C CYS A 44 -38.74 -5.39 -12.78
N HIS A 45 -39.37 -4.73 -11.82
CA HIS A 45 -39.05 -4.84 -10.39
C HIS A 45 -40.03 -5.75 -9.62
N THR A 46 -40.35 -6.92 -10.16
CA THR A 46 -41.30 -7.88 -9.56
C THR A 46 -40.88 -8.32 -8.15
N LYS A 47 -39.59 -8.61 -7.93
CA LYS A 47 -39.05 -8.95 -6.60
C LYS A 47 -39.24 -7.86 -5.54
N PHE A 48 -39.24 -6.58 -5.96
CA PHE A 48 -39.54 -5.47 -5.05
C PHE A 48 -41.01 -5.50 -4.66
N ALA A 49 -41.90 -5.73 -5.64
CA ALA A 49 -43.33 -5.84 -5.39
C ALA A 49 -43.62 -6.96 -4.39
N ASP A 50 -43.11 -8.16 -4.64
CA ASP A 50 -43.31 -9.34 -3.78
C ASP A 50 -42.89 -9.07 -2.33
N LYS A 51 -41.75 -8.39 -2.16
CA LYS A 51 -41.18 -8.08 -0.83
C LYS A 51 -41.98 -7.02 -0.08
N TYR A 52 -42.31 -5.91 -0.72
CA TYR A 52 -42.82 -4.73 -0.01
C TYR A 52 -44.34 -4.64 -0.03
N PHE A 53 -45.00 -4.99 -1.13
CA PHE A 53 -46.47 -4.85 -1.23
C PHE A 53 -47.24 -5.81 -0.32
N SER A 54 -46.56 -6.85 0.20
CA SER A 54 -47.08 -7.76 1.21
C SER A 54 -46.89 -7.27 2.66
N MET A 55 -46.18 -6.17 2.89
CA MET A 55 -45.94 -5.64 4.23
C MET A 55 -47.15 -4.92 4.81
N LYS A 56 -47.31 -4.98 6.14
CA LYS A 56 -48.48 -4.43 6.85
C LYS A 56 -48.63 -2.92 6.70
N TYR A 57 -47.53 -2.18 6.71
CA TYR A 57 -47.51 -0.73 6.53
C TYR A 57 -46.69 -0.39 5.30
N LEU A 58 -47.32 0.24 4.31
CA LEU A 58 -46.68 0.72 3.10
C LEU A 58 -46.59 2.24 3.14
N HIS A 59 -45.49 2.78 2.64
CA HIS A 59 -45.37 4.21 2.42
C HIS A 59 -46.37 4.65 1.33
N THR A 60 -47.07 5.76 1.52
CA THR A 60 -48.15 6.21 0.62
C THR A 60 -47.70 6.29 -0.84
N ILE A 61 -46.51 6.84 -1.10
CA ILE A 61 -45.91 6.93 -2.44
C ILE A 61 -45.71 5.56 -3.09
N VAL A 62 -45.31 4.53 -2.33
CA VAL A 62 -45.14 3.16 -2.84
C VAL A 62 -46.49 2.51 -3.08
N LYS A 63 -47.45 2.69 -2.15
CA LYS A 63 -48.82 2.19 -2.31
C LYS A 63 -49.49 2.74 -3.58
N GLU A 64 -49.25 4.01 -3.87
CA GLU A 64 -49.74 4.70 -5.08
C GLU A 64 -48.88 4.46 -6.33
N LYS A 65 -47.82 3.65 -6.23
CA LYS A 65 -46.89 3.32 -7.33
C LYS A 65 -46.17 4.53 -7.95
N LYS A 66 -46.02 5.63 -7.21
CA LYS A 66 -45.33 6.86 -7.66
C LYS A 66 -43.82 6.78 -7.41
N CYS A 67 -43.17 5.74 -7.93
CA CYS A 67 -41.75 5.45 -7.66
C CYS A 67 -40.81 6.60 -8.05
N GLU A 68 -41.18 7.36 -9.08
CA GLU A 68 -40.38 8.46 -9.61
C GLU A 68 -40.35 9.70 -8.73
N ASP A 69 -41.23 9.83 -7.74
CA ASP A 69 -41.18 10.96 -6.80
C ASP A 69 -39.88 10.94 -5.98
N CYS A 70 -39.34 9.74 -5.74
CA CYS A 70 -38.08 9.55 -5.04
C CYS A 70 -36.93 9.08 -5.95
N HIS A 71 -37.21 8.24 -6.95
CA HIS A 71 -36.19 7.62 -7.79
C HIS A 71 -36.06 8.29 -9.16
N ILE A 72 -34.84 8.28 -9.69
CA ILE A 72 -34.58 8.63 -11.08
C ILE A 72 -34.74 7.37 -11.92
N ARG A 73 -35.57 7.45 -12.98
CA ARG A 73 -35.81 6.34 -13.91
C ARG A 73 -34.49 5.92 -14.56
N HIS A 74 -34.16 4.62 -14.51
CA HIS A 74 -32.93 4.08 -15.08
C HIS A 74 -33.23 3.12 -16.26
N GLY A 75 -32.90 3.55 -17.48
CA GLY A 75 -33.05 2.72 -18.69
C GLY A 75 -31.73 2.33 -19.37
N ARG A 76 -30.61 3.00 -19.02
CA ARG A 76 -29.31 2.84 -19.70
C ARG A 76 -28.11 2.80 -18.75
N VAL A 77 -28.26 3.34 -17.55
CA VAL A 77 -27.23 3.33 -16.49
C VAL A 77 -27.70 2.37 -15.40
N PRO A 78 -26.93 1.32 -15.04
CA PRO A 78 -27.38 0.27 -14.12
C PRO A 78 -27.27 0.68 -12.64
N LYS A 79 -27.56 1.95 -12.32
CA LYS A 79 -27.49 2.46 -10.94
C LYS A 79 -28.80 3.14 -10.58
N LEU A 80 -29.46 2.63 -9.54
CA LEU A 80 -30.59 3.28 -8.91
C LEU A 80 -30.11 4.55 -8.21
N LEU A 81 -30.66 5.69 -8.60
CA LEU A 81 -30.33 7.00 -8.02
C LEU A 81 -31.58 7.61 -7.41
N LEU A 82 -31.39 8.27 -6.27
CA LEU A 82 -32.42 9.10 -5.66
C LEU A 82 -32.39 10.50 -6.29
N LYS A 83 -33.55 11.16 -6.37
CA LYS A 83 -33.66 12.55 -6.87
C LYS A 83 -32.92 13.55 -5.99
N LYS A 84 -32.82 13.27 -4.68
CA LYS A 84 -32.12 14.08 -3.69
C LYS A 84 -31.36 13.18 -2.73
N GLU A 85 -30.30 13.72 -2.14
CA GLU A 85 -29.43 12.99 -1.22
C GLU A 85 -29.90 13.10 0.24
N GLY A 86 -29.60 12.05 1.02
CA GLY A 86 -29.86 11.99 2.45
C GLY A 86 -31.31 12.25 2.83
N ASN A 87 -31.53 12.92 3.97
CA ASN A 87 -32.87 13.23 4.47
C ASN A 87 -33.65 14.25 3.64
N GLN A 88 -33.01 14.98 2.72
CA GLN A 88 -33.69 16.04 1.98
C GLN A 88 -34.85 15.49 1.15
N ILE A 89 -34.71 14.27 0.63
CA ILE A 89 -35.78 13.58 -0.10
C ILE A 89 -37.03 13.34 0.75
N CYS A 90 -36.86 13.07 2.04
CA CYS A 90 -37.96 12.87 2.97
C CYS A 90 -38.56 14.22 3.38
N LEU A 91 -37.71 15.22 3.62
CA LEU A 91 -38.11 16.53 4.14
C LEU A 91 -38.94 17.37 3.15
N ASP A 92 -38.91 17.05 1.86
CA ASP A 92 -39.78 17.67 0.86
C ASP A 92 -41.28 17.43 1.15
N CYS A 93 -41.61 16.28 1.75
CA CYS A 93 -42.98 15.92 2.14
C CYS A 93 -43.17 15.92 3.66
N HIS A 94 -42.11 15.66 4.44
CA HIS A 94 -42.12 15.58 5.89
C HIS A 94 -41.42 16.77 6.54
N THR A 95 -42.16 17.87 6.72
CA THR A 95 -41.62 19.09 7.36
C THR A 95 -41.08 18.82 8.76
N ARG A 96 -39.93 19.40 9.09
CA ARG A 96 -39.18 19.17 10.35
C ARG A 96 -40.03 19.32 11.61
N ASP A 97 -40.94 20.29 11.66
CA ASP A 97 -41.80 20.51 12.83
C ASP A 97 -42.78 19.36 13.04
N LYS A 98 -43.43 18.89 11.97
CA LYS A 98 -44.40 17.78 12.02
C LYS A 98 -43.78 16.45 12.43
N ILE A 99 -42.48 16.27 12.15
CA ILE A 99 -41.75 15.06 12.54
C ILE A 99 -40.91 15.26 13.80
N GLY A 100 -41.10 16.34 14.54
CA GLY A 100 -40.45 16.53 15.85
C GLY A 100 -38.93 16.66 15.74
N LEU A 101 -38.42 17.42 14.76
CA LEU A 101 -37.01 17.76 14.57
C LEU A 101 -36.70 19.24 14.89
N SER A 102 -37.61 19.91 15.59
CA SER A 102 -37.56 21.35 15.88
C SER A 102 -37.06 21.69 17.28
N LYS A 103 -36.87 20.70 18.17
CA LYS A 103 -36.38 20.93 19.53
C LYS A 103 -34.85 21.05 19.56
N ALA A 104 -34.32 21.60 20.65
CA ALA A 104 -32.91 21.99 20.80
C ALA A 104 -31.91 20.83 20.59
N TYR A 105 -32.19 19.66 21.16
CA TYR A 105 -31.34 18.47 21.04
C TYR A 105 -31.96 17.49 20.06
N VAL A 106 -31.43 17.43 18.85
CA VAL A 106 -31.79 16.43 17.85
C VAL A 106 -30.89 15.20 17.95
N HIS A 107 -31.48 14.01 17.80
CA HIS A 107 -30.78 12.73 17.85
C HIS A 107 -29.70 12.63 16.75
N THR A 108 -28.52 12.11 17.08
CA THR A 108 -27.34 12.12 16.22
C THR A 108 -27.56 11.52 14.82
N PRO A 109 -28.20 10.34 14.65
CA PRO A 109 -28.47 9.79 13.32
C PRO A 109 -29.33 10.71 12.43
N LEU A 110 -30.23 11.48 13.03
CA LEU A 110 -31.12 12.40 12.33
C LEU A 110 -30.40 13.69 11.93
N LYS A 111 -29.48 14.18 12.78
CA LYS A 111 -28.56 15.26 12.42
C LYS A 111 -27.66 14.87 11.25
N ALA A 112 -27.22 13.61 11.21
CA ALA A 112 -26.35 13.08 10.15
C ALA A 112 -27.08 12.78 8.83
N GLY A 113 -28.40 13.03 8.73
CA GLY A 113 -29.12 12.87 7.47
C GLY A 113 -29.60 11.45 7.16
N ASN A 114 -29.75 10.58 8.17
CA ASN A 114 -29.99 9.14 7.98
C ASN A 114 -31.32 8.63 8.58
N CYS A 115 -32.47 9.13 8.12
CA CYS A 115 -33.79 8.62 8.52
C CYS A 115 -33.98 7.12 8.19
N GLY A 116 -33.34 6.67 7.10
CA GLY A 116 -33.38 5.27 6.63
C GLY A 116 -32.79 4.24 7.60
N GLN A 117 -32.06 4.68 8.64
CA GLN A 117 -31.51 3.78 9.67
C GLN A 117 -32.54 3.35 10.72
N CYS A 118 -33.69 3.99 10.77
CA CYS A 118 -34.78 3.60 11.68
C CYS A 118 -36.07 3.34 10.91
N HIS A 119 -36.26 4.03 9.79
CA HIS A 119 -37.45 3.91 8.95
C HIS A 119 -37.13 3.23 7.62
N ASN A 120 -38.05 2.38 7.17
CA ASN A 120 -38.04 1.85 5.82
C ASN A 120 -38.95 2.70 4.94
N ALA A 121 -38.36 3.49 4.04
CA ALA A 121 -39.09 4.41 3.18
C ALA A 121 -40.06 3.73 2.19
N HIS A 122 -39.97 2.40 2.01
CA HIS A 122 -40.88 1.66 1.13
C HIS A 122 -42.06 1.04 1.89
N GLY A 123 -41.76 0.32 2.97
CA GLY A 123 -42.75 -0.45 3.73
C GLY A 123 -42.10 -1.19 4.90
N SER A 124 -42.86 -1.45 5.96
CA SER A 124 -42.44 -2.34 7.04
C SER A 124 -43.64 -3.01 7.73
N ASN A 125 -43.34 -4.02 8.55
CA ASN A 125 -44.36 -4.67 9.38
C ASN A 125 -44.63 -3.94 10.71
N SER A 126 -43.79 -2.96 11.04
CA SER A 126 -43.86 -2.17 12.26
C SER A 126 -44.53 -0.82 12.01
N LYS A 127 -45.27 -0.31 12.99
CA LYS A 127 -46.01 0.96 12.85
C LYS A 127 -45.03 2.12 12.54
N ALA A 128 -45.51 3.13 11.81
CA ALA A 128 -44.72 4.28 11.36
C ALA A 128 -43.49 3.89 10.50
N LEU A 129 -43.58 2.76 9.80
CA LEU A 129 -42.55 2.26 8.89
C LEU A 129 -41.20 1.99 9.57
N LEU A 130 -41.20 1.70 10.88
CA LEU A 130 -39.96 1.37 11.58
C LEU A 130 -39.38 0.04 11.06
N MET A 131 -38.06 -0.10 11.10
CA MET A 131 -37.41 -1.35 10.68
C MET A 131 -37.58 -2.50 11.68
N ALA A 132 -37.90 -2.18 12.93
CA ALA A 132 -38.20 -3.14 13.99
C ALA A 132 -39.18 -2.53 15.02
N ASP A 133 -39.84 -3.37 15.80
CA ASP A 133 -40.79 -2.95 16.83
C ASP A 133 -40.13 -2.67 18.20
N GLY A 134 -40.73 -1.74 18.94
CA GLY A 134 -40.35 -1.43 20.33
C GLY A 134 -38.87 -1.02 20.46
N ASN A 135 -38.19 -1.55 21.47
CA ASN A 135 -36.78 -1.22 21.74
C ASN A 135 -35.81 -1.80 20.69
N ALA A 136 -36.24 -2.79 19.90
CA ALA A 136 -35.37 -3.45 18.94
C ALA A 136 -34.84 -2.49 17.86
N VAL A 137 -35.62 -1.45 17.49
CA VAL A 137 -35.14 -0.42 16.56
C VAL A 137 -33.97 0.37 17.15
N CYS A 138 -33.99 0.66 18.44
CA CYS A 138 -32.91 1.36 19.13
C CYS A 138 -31.65 0.48 19.19
N TYR A 139 -31.82 -0.83 19.38
CA TYR A 139 -30.71 -1.78 19.48
C TYR A 139 -29.98 -2.03 18.16
N SER A 140 -30.47 -1.51 17.04
CA SER A 140 -29.71 -1.48 15.78
C SER A 140 -28.40 -0.67 15.89
N CYS A 141 -28.36 0.32 16.80
CA CYS A 141 -27.20 1.17 17.05
C CYS A 141 -26.74 1.11 18.51
N HIS A 142 -27.65 0.89 19.45
CA HIS A 142 -27.35 0.81 20.88
C HIS A 142 -27.13 -0.63 21.33
N LYS A 143 -25.99 -0.92 21.97
CA LYS A 143 -25.67 -2.26 22.47
C LYS A 143 -26.68 -2.72 23.51
N LYS A 144 -27.46 -3.74 23.17
CA LYS A 144 -28.56 -4.28 23.99
C LYS A 144 -28.08 -4.70 25.38
N GLU A 145 -26.89 -5.27 25.45
CA GLU A 145 -26.25 -5.75 26.69
C GLU A 145 -26.08 -4.65 27.76
N LEU A 146 -26.02 -3.37 27.36
CA LEU A 146 -25.90 -2.23 28.29
C LEU A 146 -27.22 -1.90 29.00
N PHE A 147 -28.35 -2.34 28.45
CA PHE A 147 -29.71 -2.06 28.93
C PHE A 147 -30.37 -3.27 29.59
N GLU A 148 -29.77 -4.46 29.43
CA GLU A 148 -30.28 -5.73 29.96
C GLU A 148 -29.25 -6.40 30.89
N LYS A 149 -28.63 -5.60 31.78
CA LYS A 149 -27.79 -6.13 32.86
C LYS A 149 -28.63 -6.89 33.91
N LYS A 150 -27.98 -7.45 34.93
CA LYS A 150 -28.60 -8.29 35.99
C LYS A 150 -29.87 -7.69 36.60
N VAL A 151 -29.88 -6.37 36.87
CA VAL A 151 -31.03 -5.64 37.41
C VAL A 151 -31.47 -4.64 36.37
N VAL A 152 -32.61 -4.88 35.73
CA VAL A 152 -33.19 -3.99 34.72
C VAL A 152 -34.25 -3.09 35.36
N HIS A 153 -34.25 -1.82 34.99
CA HIS A 153 -35.27 -0.88 35.43
C HIS A 153 -36.63 -1.28 34.84
N GLN A 154 -37.62 -1.50 35.71
CA GLN A 154 -38.92 -2.08 35.32
C GLN A 154 -39.67 -1.25 34.27
N VAL A 155 -39.48 0.07 34.24
CA VAL A 155 -40.08 0.93 33.20
C VAL A 155 -39.60 0.55 31.80
N LEU A 156 -38.34 0.11 31.65
CA LEU A 156 -37.78 -0.28 30.37
C LEU A 156 -38.44 -1.56 29.83
N LEU A 157 -38.78 -2.49 30.72
CA LEU A 157 -39.46 -3.74 30.36
C LEU A 157 -40.94 -3.51 30.01
N LYS A 158 -41.60 -2.57 30.71
CA LYS A 158 -43.05 -2.33 30.55
C LYS A 158 -43.38 -1.33 29.44
N GLN A 159 -42.63 -0.24 29.33
CA GLN A 159 -42.94 0.91 28.48
C GLN A 159 -41.85 1.20 27.43
N GLY A 160 -40.69 0.56 27.55
CA GLY A 160 -39.59 0.71 26.61
C GLY A 160 -38.83 2.04 26.74
N CYS A 161 -37.86 2.25 25.83
CA CYS A 161 -36.98 3.41 25.85
C CYS A 161 -37.74 4.74 25.74
N ARG A 162 -38.87 4.73 25.02
CA ARG A 162 -39.69 5.91 24.74
C ARG A 162 -40.50 6.42 25.94
N ALA A 163 -40.51 5.68 27.05
CA ALA A 163 -41.08 6.17 28.31
C ALA A 163 -40.32 7.40 28.83
N CYS A 164 -38.99 7.40 28.62
CA CYS A 164 -38.10 8.45 29.10
C CYS A 164 -37.46 9.26 27.97
N HIS A 165 -37.41 8.72 26.74
CA HIS A 165 -36.72 9.36 25.62
C HIS A 165 -37.64 9.73 24.44
N ASP A 166 -37.40 10.91 23.87
CA ASP A 166 -37.90 11.30 22.56
C ASP A 166 -36.94 10.84 21.45
N ALA A 167 -37.39 9.91 20.60
CA ALA A 167 -36.53 9.29 19.58
C ALA A 167 -35.97 10.25 18.51
N HIS A 168 -36.58 11.44 18.35
CA HIS A 168 -36.21 12.42 17.33
C HIS A 168 -35.48 13.64 17.90
N SER A 169 -36.15 14.40 18.76
CA SER A 169 -35.54 15.54 19.44
C SER A 169 -36.20 15.83 20.77
N SER A 170 -35.47 16.47 21.68
CA SER A 170 -35.96 17.00 22.95
C SER A 170 -35.40 18.39 23.25
N ASN A 171 -36.05 19.11 24.16
CA ASN A 171 -35.48 20.31 24.79
C ASN A 171 -34.45 19.96 25.87
N GLU A 172 -34.41 18.69 26.30
CA GLU A 172 -33.50 18.19 27.32
C GLU A 172 -32.33 17.41 26.71
N LYS A 173 -31.20 17.42 27.43
CA LYS A 173 -30.02 16.62 27.07
C LYS A 173 -30.37 15.14 27.07
N PHE A 174 -29.62 14.36 26.28
CA PHE A 174 -29.84 12.92 26.11
C PHE A 174 -31.25 12.54 25.60
N LEU A 175 -31.96 13.50 25.00
CA LEU A 175 -33.29 13.31 24.45
C LEU A 175 -34.35 12.93 25.50
N LEU A 176 -34.17 13.32 26.76
CA LEU A 176 -35.16 13.02 27.80
C LEU A 176 -36.46 13.76 27.55
N THR A 177 -37.61 13.18 27.89
CA THR A 177 -38.92 13.84 27.71
C THR A 177 -39.13 15.02 28.66
N LYS A 178 -38.43 15.03 29.80
CA LYS A 178 -38.41 16.08 30.83
C LYS A 178 -37.04 16.14 31.49
N SER A 179 -36.77 17.18 32.29
CA SER A 179 -35.55 17.27 33.09
C SER A 179 -35.39 16.02 33.96
N GLU A 180 -34.16 15.53 34.12
CA GLU A 180 -33.90 14.23 34.78
C GLU A 180 -34.58 14.08 36.17
N PRO A 181 -34.47 15.03 37.12
CA PRO A 181 -35.11 14.86 38.42
C PRO A 181 -36.64 14.81 38.30
N ALA A 182 -37.24 15.72 37.51
CA ALA A 182 -38.69 15.75 37.32
C ALA A 182 -39.20 14.45 36.67
N LEU A 183 -38.46 13.89 35.71
CA LEU A 183 -38.82 12.63 35.05
C LEU A 183 -38.82 11.45 36.01
N CYS A 184 -37.78 11.32 36.84
CA CYS A 184 -37.71 10.25 37.82
C CYS A 184 -38.83 10.37 38.87
N LEU A 185 -39.11 11.59 39.31
CA LEU A 185 -40.11 11.87 40.35
C LEU A 185 -41.57 11.71 39.89
N GLU A 186 -41.83 11.48 38.60
CA GLU A 186 -43.18 11.07 38.16
C GLU A 186 -43.58 9.68 38.66
N CYS A 187 -42.58 8.83 38.90
CA CYS A 187 -42.78 7.45 39.34
C CYS A 187 -42.18 7.19 40.73
N HIS A 188 -41.21 8.00 41.17
CA HIS A 188 -40.54 7.85 42.46
C HIS A 188 -41.02 8.90 43.46
N ASP A 189 -41.72 8.45 44.50
CA ASP A 189 -42.21 9.30 45.58
C ASP A 189 -41.07 9.81 46.47
N LYS A 190 -40.72 11.10 46.33
CA LYS A 190 -39.70 11.79 47.14
C LYS A 190 -40.09 11.95 48.61
N ASP A 191 -41.39 12.00 48.90
CA ASP A 191 -41.90 12.29 50.24
C ASP A 191 -42.08 11.01 51.06
N GLY A 192 -42.14 9.87 50.39
CA GLY A 192 -42.23 8.53 50.98
C GLY A 192 -41.07 8.19 51.93
N GLY A 193 -41.41 7.63 53.10
CA GLY A 193 -40.43 7.26 54.14
C GLY A 193 -39.38 6.25 53.65
N SER A 194 -39.77 5.32 52.77
CA SER A 194 -38.85 4.35 52.15
C SER A 194 -37.80 5.02 51.26
N PHE A 195 -38.18 6.09 50.54
CA PHE A 195 -37.25 6.84 49.70
C PHE A 195 -36.23 7.59 50.55
N LYS A 196 -36.69 8.33 51.57
CA LYS A 196 -35.81 9.09 52.48
C LYS A 196 -34.83 8.17 53.21
N LYS A 197 -35.32 7.05 53.76
CA LYS A 197 -34.49 6.06 54.45
C LYS A 197 -33.45 5.42 53.51
N ALA A 198 -33.81 5.14 52.26
CA ALA A 198 -32.88 4.55 51.28
C ALA A 198 -31.73 5.49 50.88
N HIS A 199 -31.86 6.79 51.14
CA HIS A 199 -30.84 7.82 50.85
C HIS A 199 -30.22 8.42 52.12
N GLY A 200 -30.29 7.70 53.26
CA GLY A 200 -29.72 8.17 54.53
C GLY A 200 -30.32 9.49 55.03
N ASN A 201 -31.56 9.80 54.64
CA ASN A 201 -32.28 11.06 54.89
C ASN A 201 -31.64 12.32 54.28
N TYR A 202 -30.72 12.19 53.32
CA TYR A 202 -30.19 13.35 52.59
C TYR A 202 -31.18 13.84 51.53
N PRO A 203 -31.26 15.17 51.30
CA PRO A 203 -32.19 15.77 50.33
C PRO A 203 -31.67 15.61 48.89
N VAL A 204 -31.93 14.45 48.29
CA VAL A 204 -31.46 14.07 46.95
C VAL A 204 -32.46 14.34 45.82
N GLU A 205 -33.69 14.72 46.15
CA GLU A 205 -34.81 14.91 45.21
C GLU A 205 -34.55 16.00 44.17
N GLY A 206 -33.74 17.00 44.48
CA GLY A 206 -33.32 18.05 43.55
C GLY A 206 -31.99 17.77 42.84
N LYS A 207 -31.42 16.59 43.00
CA LYS A 207 -30.11 16.22 42.45
C LYS A 207 -30.26 15.29 41.24
N VAL A 208 -29.17 15.19 40.47
CA VAL A 208 -29.10 14.33 39.27
C VAL A 208 -28.97 12.87 39.71
N CYS A 209 -30.08 12.12 39.64
CA CYS A 209 -30.18 10.72 40.06
C CYS A 209 -29.16 9.81 39.35
N SER A 210 -28.89 10.09 38.07
CA SER A 210 -27.93 9.38 37.22
C SER A 210 -26.48 9.56 37.63
N THR A 211 -26.20 10.44 38.61
CA THR A 211 -24.89 10.54 39.25
C THR A 211 -24.54 9.25 39.97
N CYS A 212 -25.51 8.69 40.72
CA CYS A 212 -25.31 7.52 41.57
C CYS A 212 -25.94 6.24 40.99
N HIS A 213 -27.01 6.40 40.22
CA HIS A 213 -27.78 5.29 39.63
C HIS A 213 -27.54 5.17 38.12
N ASN A 214 -27.72 3.97 37.60
CA ASN A 214 -27.92 3.73 36.18
C ASN A 214 -29.42 3.65 35.90
N PRO A 215 -30.01 4.62 35.18
CA PRO A 215 -31.47 4.68 34.99
C PRO A 215 -32.04 3.57 34.10
N HIS A 216 -31.18 2.76 33.47
CA HIS A 216 -31.59 1.68 32.56
C HIS A 216 -31.44 0.30 33.20
N SER A 217 -30.22 -0.05 33.58
CA SER A 217 -29.91 -1.34 34.18
C SER A 217 -28.58 -1.31 34.90
N SER A 218 -28.41 -2.16 35.90
CA SER A 218 -27.16 -2.30 36.63
C SER A 218 -26.85 -3.75 36.99
N THR A 219 -25.59 -4.01 37.32
CA THR A 219 -25.16 -5.23 38.01
C THR A 219 -25.51 -5.21 39.50
N GLN A 220 -25.81 -4.05 40.07
CA GLN A 220 -26.12 -3.86 41.49
C GLN A 220 -27.62 -3.67 41.75
N ALA A 221 -28.04 -4.01 42.97
CA ALA A 221 -29.40 -3.75 43.44
C ALA A 221 -29.72 -2.25 43.44
N LYS A 222 -31.01 -1.92 43.41
CA LYS A 222 -31.50 -0.52 43.39
C LYS A 222 -30.91 0.34 42.26
N LEU A 223 -30.42 -0.31 41.20
CA LEU A 223 -29.80 0.34 40.03
C LEU A 223 -28.61 1.25 40.36
N LEU A 224 -27.92 1.05 41.49
CA LEU A 224 -26.65 1.77 41.72
C LEU A 224 -25.64 1.43 40.62
N LYS A 225 -24.78 2.35 40.20
CA LYS A 225 -23.78 2.06 39.15
C LYS A 225 -22.88 0.86 39.49
N SER A 226 -22.22 0.29 38.48
CA SER A 226 -21.49 -0.98 38.64
C SER A 226 -20.35 -0.97 39.68
N SER A 227 -19.75 0.18 39.98
CA SER A 227 -18.80 0.38 41.08
C SER A 227 -19.33 1.44 42.03
N VAL A 228 -19.46 1.12 43.32
CA VAL A 228 -19.98 2.04 44.34
C VAL A 228 -18.97 2.11 45.48
N HIS A 229 -18.74 3.32 45.98
CA HIS A 229 -17.83 3.54 47.09
C HIS A 229 -18.48 3.00 48.39
N PRO A 230 -17.75 2.29 49.27
CA PRO A 230 -18.36 1.64 50.43
C PRO A 230 -19.19 2.58 51.35
N PRO A 231 -18.76 3.82 51.67
CA PRO A 231 -19.59 4.80 52.37
C PRO A 231 -20.96 5.06 51.72
N VAL A 232 -21.05 5.05 50.38
CA VAL A 232 -22.34 5.20 49.69
C VAL A 232 -23.16 3.92 49.76
N ALA A 233 -22.52 2.76 49.58
CA ALA A 233 -23.20 1.46 49.65
C ALA A 233 -23.81 1.20 51.04
N SER A 234 -23.12 1.66 52.09
CA SER A 234 -23.55 1.52 53.49
C SER A 234 -24.41 2.69 53.99
N MET A 235 -24.68 3.71 53.17
CA MET A 235 -25.41 4.93 53.55
C MET A 235 -24.75 5.78 54.65
N GLU A 236 -23.42 5.67 54.80
CA GLU A 236 -22.61 6.37 55.80
C GLU A 236 -22.10 7.73 55.27
N CYS A 237 -23.01 8.53 54.71
CA CYS A 237 -22.65 9.79 54.07
C CYS A 237 -22.02 10.81 55.03
N SER A 238 -22.38 10.75 56.33
CA SER A 238 -21.87 11.64 57.39
C SER A 238 -20.38 11.44 57.68
N SER A 239 -19.76 10.37 57.19
CA SER A 239 -18.30 10.20 57.25
C SER A 239 -17.55 11.21 56.37
N CYS A 240 -18.19 11.69 55.31
CA CYS A 240 -17.58 12.64 54.38
C CYS A 240 -18.34 13.97 54.26
N HIS A 241 -19.64 13.97 54.55
CA HIS A 241 -20.51 15.13 54.46
C HIS A 241 -21.04 15.57 55.82
N ALA A 242 -21.54 16.81 55.89
CA ALA A 242 -22.27 17.28 57.05
C ALA A 242 -23.57 16.47 57.25
N ALA A 243 -24.11 16.51 58.47
CA ALA A 243 -25.34 15.78 58.80
C ALA A 243 -26.51 16.15 57.86
N PRO A 244 -27.45 15.22 57.59
CA PRO A 244 -28.60 15.48 56.71
C PRO A 244 -29.49 16.64 57.16
N THR A 245 -29.46 16.97 58.46
CA THR A 245 -30.21 18.08 59.08
C THR A 245 -29.45 19.41 59.08
N ALA A 246 -28.20 19.45 58.61
CA ALA A 246 -27.41 20.67 58.56
C ALA A 246 -27.98 21.66 57.53
N GLN A 247 -27.62 22.94 57.64
CA GLN A 247 -28.01 23.96 56.65
C GLN A 247 -27.45 23.66 55.25
N GLN A 248 -26.31 22.97 55.18
CA GLN A 248 -25.68 22.51 53.93
C GLN A 248 -25.31 21.03 54.04
N PRO A 249 -26.27 20.09 53.89
CA PRO A 249 -26.03 18.67 54.13
C PRO A 249 -24.90 18.07 53.29
N PHE A 250 -24.67 18.55 52.08
CA PHE A 250 -23.63 18.00 51.19
C PHE A 250 -22.26 18.69 51.33
N SER A 251 -22.07 19.61 52.28
CA SER A 251 -20.74 20.18 52.52
C SER A 251 -19.80 19.09 53.04
N VAL A 252 -18.57 19.04 52.52
CA VAL A 252 -17.58 18.04 52.94
C VAL A 252 -16.96 18.40 54.29
N THR A 253 -16.60 17.37 55.07
CA THR A 253 -15.97 17.53 56.40
C THR A 253 -14.51 17.97 56.32
N GLN A 254 -13.82 17.69 55.20
CA GLN A 254 -12.46 18.16 54.92
C GLN A 254 -12.30 18.59 53.47
N LYS A 255 -11.23 19.35 53.20
CA LYS A 255 -10.95 19.92 51.87
C LYS A 255 -9.98 19.05 51.08
N GLY A 256 -10.23 18.93 49.77
CA GLY A 256 -9.29 18.31 48.82
C GLY A 256 -9.00 16.84 49.14
N SER A 257 -7.75 16.42 48.94
CA SER A 257 -7.30 15.05 49.18
C SER A 257 -7.31 14.66 50.65
N GLU A 258 -7.22 15.60 51.59
CA GLU A 258 -7.20 15.32 53.03
C GLU A 258 -8.40 14.49 53.47
N LEU A 259 -9.56 14.70 52.83
CA LEU A 259 -10.76 13.91 53.07
C LEU A 259 -10.57 12.43 52.71
N CYS A 260 -10.01 12.15 51.53
CA CYS A 260 -9.77 10.79 51.06
C CYS A 260 -8.69 10.09 51.89
N LEU A 261 -7.67 10.84 52.33
CA LEU A 261 -6.52 10.32 53.06
C LEU A 261 -6.83 9.94 54.52
N GLN A 262 -8.03 10.24 55.01
CA GLN A 262 -8.50 9.71 56.30
C GLN A 262 -8.65 8.18 56.27
N CYS A 263 -8.87 7.60 55.09
CA CYS A 263 -9.05 6.14 54.92
C CYS A 263 -8.08 5.54 53.90
N HIS A 264 -7.57 6.33 52.95
CA HIS A 264 -6.65 5.86 51.93
C HIS A 264 -5.21 6.26 52.24
N ASP A 265 -4.33 5.29 52.48
CA ASP A 265 -2.91 5.56 52.72
C ASP A 265 -2.13 5.85 51.42
N MET A 266 -1.47 7.01 51.35
CA MET A 266 -0.66 7.41 50.20
C MET A 266 0.49 6.43 49.92
N LYS A 267 1.11 5.86 50.96
CA LYS A 267 2.26 4.96 50.78
C LYS A 267 1.82 3.63 50.15
N ALA A 268 0.70 3.09 50.59
CA ALA A 268 0.06 1.93 49.98
C ALA A 268 -0.33 2.20 48.52
N LEU A 269 -0.92 3.37 48.23
CA LEU A 269 -1.33 3.75 46.87
C LEU A 269 -0.16 3.92 45.89
N LYS A 270 1.04 4.29 46.36
CA LYS A 270 2.26 4.33 45.55
C LYS A 270 2.78 2.94 45.17
N ALA A 271 2.40 1.90 45.91
CA ALA A 271 2.84 0.51 45.71
C ALA A 271 4.38 0.40 45.52
N GLY A 272 5.13 1.14 46.33
CA GLY A 272 6.60 1.19 46.30
C GLY A 272 7.23 2.08 45.22
N GLY A 273 6.44 2.71 44.35
CA GLY A 273 6.94 3.59 43.29
C GLY A 273 7.56 4.89 43.83
N THR A 274 8.67 5.29 43.22
CA THR A 274 9.43 6.51 43.56
C THR A 274 9.12 7.67 42.61
N VAL A 275 8.70 7.37 41.38
CA VAL A 275 8.26 8.36 40.38
C VAL A 275 6.75 8.49 40.47
N GLU A 276 6.29 9.59 41.06
CA GLU A 276 4.86 9.87 41.21
C GLU A 276 4.28 10.55 39.98
N HIS A 277 3.08 10.15 39.62
CA HIS A 277 2.28 10.81 38.60
C HIS A 277 1.83 12.19 39.09
N ALA A 278 1.94 13.22 38.26
CA ALA A 278 1.76 14.60 38.70
C ALA A 278 0.38 14.91 39.33
N PRO A 279 -0.77 14.45 38.79
CA PRO A 279 -2.07 14.63 39.45
C PRO A 279 -2.14 13.94 40.82
N PHE A 280 -1.58 12.72 40.92
CA PHE A 280 -1.52 11.97 42.16
C PHE A 280 -0.67 12.69 43.23
N LYS A 281 0.51 13.18 42.85
CA LYS A 281 1.39 13.97 43.73
C LYS A 281 0.72 15.25 44.25
N LYS A 282 -0.14 15.86 43.44
CA LYS A 282 -0.90 17.07 43.81
C LYS A 282 -2.15 16.78 44.67
N GLY A 283 -2.48 15.51 44.90
CA GLY A 283 -3.72 15.13 45.59
C GLY A 283 -4.98 15.30 44.75
N ASP A 284 -4.87 15.39 43.42
CA ASP A 284 -6.03 15.47 42.54
C ASP A 284 -6.61 14.07 42.25
N CYS A 285 -7.26 13.50 43.26
CA CYS A 285 -7.92 12.19 43.14
C CYS A 285 -9.15 12.26 42.22
N LEU A 286 -9.86 13.38 42.24
CA LEU A 286 -11.15 13.55 41.56
C LEU A 286 -11.04 13.74 40.05
N GLY A 287 -9.85 14.10 39.55
CA GLY A 287 -9.54 14.08 38.12
C GLY A 287 -9.64 12.68 37.50
N CYS A 288 -9.47 11.62 38.30
CA CYS A 288 -9.53 10.23 37.83
C CYS A 288 -10.62 9.39 38.50
N HIS A 289 -10.99 9.68 39.74
CA HIS A 289 -11.94 8.90 40.53
C HIS A 289 -13.22 9.68 40.86
N ASN A 290 -14.35 8.98 40.89
CA ASN A 290 -15.61 9.47 41.44
C ASN A 290 -15.81 8.88 42.85
N PRO A 291 -15.83 9.69 43.91
CA PRO A 291 -15.86 9.19 45.29
C PRO A 291 -17.21 8.58 45.70
N HIS A 292 -18.22 8.63 44.83
CA HIS A 292 -19.55 8.08 45.12
C HIS A 292 -19.80 6.78 44.37
N SER A 293 -19.86 6.85 43.04
CA SER A 293 -20.07 5.68 42.19
C SER A 293 -19.64 5.92 40.74
N SER A 294 -19.41 4.84 40.01
CA SER A 294 -19.07 4.85 38.59
C SER A 294 -19.55 3.59 37.88
N GLU A 295 -19.74 3.68 36.56
CA GLU A 295 -19.91 2.50 35.70
C GLU A 295 -18.60 1.71 35.57
N PHE A 296 -17.46 2.34 35.88
CA PHE A 296 -16.13 1.78 35.67
C PHE A 296 -15.53 1.23 36.98
N PRO A 297 -14.74 0.14 36.92
CA PRO A 297 -14.09 -0.44 38.09
C PRO A 297 -13.25 0.58 38.85
N LYS A 298 -13.07 0.37 40.16
CA LYS A 298 -12.28 1.26 41.04
C LYS A 298 -12.72 2.73 40.97
N LEU A 299 -14.01 2.95 40.72
CA LEU A 299 -14.61 4.27 40.71
C LEU A 299 -14.00 5.24 39.70
N LEU A 300 -13.45 4.77 38.58
CA LEU A 300 -12.84 5.67 37.59
C LEU A 300 -13.89 6.57 36.93
N VAL A 301 -13.55 7.80 36.53
CA VAL A 301 -14.49 8.72 35.86
C VAL A 301 -14.71 8.39 34.38
N LYS A 302 -13.79 7.62 33.78
CA LYS A 302 -13.81 7.17 32.39
C LYS A 302 -13.27 5.75 32.28
N ASP A 303 -13.64 5.06 31.21
CA ASP A 303 -13.21 3.70 30.94
C ASP A 303 -11.82 3.63 30.30
N GLY A 304 -11.06 2.60 30.66
CA GLY A 304 -9.78 2.23 30.03
C GLY A 304 -8.87 3.41 29.69
N ASN A 305 -8.39 3.45 28.44
CA ASN A 305 -7.43 4.46 27.95
C ASN A 305 -8.01 5.87 27.93
N GLN A 306 -9.33 6.02 27.81
CA GLN A 306 -9.99 7.33 27.70
C GLN A 306 -9.84 8.16 28.98
N LEU A 307 -9.58 7.50 30.11
CA LEU A 307 -9.18 8.16 31.35
C LEU A 307 -7.86 8.93 31.17
N CYS A 308 -6.83 8.25 30.66
CA CYS A 308 -5.50 8.82 30.51
C CYS A 308 -5.46 9.84 29.37
N ILE A 309 -6.07 9.50 28.23
CA ILE A 309 -6.10 10.31 27.01
C ILE A 309 -6.83 11.65 27.22
N GLY A 310 -7.76 11.72 28.18
CA GLY A 310 -8.43 12.98 28.54
C GLY A 310 -7.45 14.12 28.82
N CYS A 311 -6.29 13.81 29.40
CA CYS A 311 -5.18 14.73 29.61
C CYS A 311 -4.04 14.49 28.61
N HIS A 312 -3.73 13.23 28.28
CA HIS A 312 -2.69 12.82 27.35
C HIS A 312 -3.21 12.74 25.91
N LYS A 313 -3.76 13.84 25.39
CA LYS A 313 -4.42 13.88 24.07
C LYS A 313 -3.51 13.48 22.91
N GLY A 314 -2.20 13.66 23.05
CA GLY A 314 -1.20 13.26 22.05
C GLY A 314 -1.15 11.75 21.80
N GLU A 315 -1.67 10.94 22.73
CA GLU A 315 -1.66 9.48 22.67
C GLU A 315 -2.96 8.88 22.09
N ASP A 316 -3.96 9.70 21.72
CA ASP A 316 -5.21 9.24 21.08
C ASP A 316 -5.06 9.01 19.56
N GLN A 317 -3.91 8.50 19.14
CA GLN A 317 -3.64 8.38 17.71
C GLN A 317 -4.25 7.10 17.15
N GLN A 318 -5.18 7.28 16.21
CA GLN A 318 -5.63 6.18 15.35
C GLN A 318 -4.52 5.87 14.35
N VAL A 319 -3.71 4.88 14.71
CA VAL A 319 -2.60 4.39 13.87
C VAL A 319 -2.95 3.06 13.21
N ALA A 320 -2.35 2.80 12.06
CA ALA A 320 -2.59 1.57 11.29
C ALA A 320 -2.14 0.30 12.04
N PHE A 321 -1.03 0.38 12.77
CA PHE A 321 -0.47 -0.73 13.56
C PHE A 321 -0.43 -0.34 15.04
N LYS A 322 -1.52 -0.61 15.75
CA LYS A 322 -1.60 -0.41 17.20
C LYS A 322 -0.82 -1.50 17.93
N HIS A 323 -0.20 -1.12 19.03
CA HIS A 323 0.41 -2.11 19.91
C HIS A 323 -0.69 -2.88 20.66
N ALA A 324 -0.67 -4.22 20.58
CA ALA A 324 -1.75 -5.07 21.08
C ALA A 324 -2.23 -4.77 22.53
N PRO A 325 -1.34 -4.44 23.51
CA PRO A 325 -1.79 -4.05 24.85
C PRO A 325 -2.71 -2.82 24.88
N MET A 326 -2.62 -1.93 23.88
CA MET A 326 -3.45 -0.72 23.78
C MET A 326 -4.92 -1.03 23.48
N ASP A 327 -5.20 -2.13 22.77
CA ASP A 327 -6.57 -2.58 22.46
C ASP A 327 -7.10 -3.59 23.50
N SER A 328 -6.31 -3.92 24.53
CA SER A 328 -6.73 -4.80 25.61
C SER A 328 -7.62 -4.08 26.63
N GLY A 329 -8.43 -4.83 27.40
CA GLY A 329 -9.26 -4.27 28.46
C GLY A 329 -8.49 -3.57 29.60
N LYS A 330 -7.17 -3.83 29.74
CA LYS A 330 -6.28 -3.09 30.66
C LYS A 330 -5.64 -1.87 29.99
N GLY A 331 -5.46 -1.89 28.67
CA GLY A 331 -5.03 -0.73 27.90
C GLY A 331 -3.69 -0.15 28.38
N CYS A 332 -3.65 1.17 28.58
CA CYS A 332 -2.50 1.91 29.14
C CYS A 332 -2.01 1.30 30.47
N LEU A 333 -2.92 0.79 31.31
CA LEU A 333 -2.59 0.20 32.60
C LEU A 333 -1.91 -1.18 32.50
N SER A 334 -1.80 -1.74 31.28
CA SER A 334 -0.99 -2.93 31.03
C SER A 334 0.51 -2.64 31.18
N CYS A 335 0.90 -1.38 30.95
CA CYS A 335 2.30 -0.96 30.97
C CYS A 335 2.56 0.14 32.01
N HIS A 336 1.60 1.06 32.19
CA HIS A 336 1.74 2.22 33.06
C HIS A 336 1.05 2.00 34.41
N LYS A 337 1.72 2.40 35.49
CA LYS A 337 1.10 2.51 36.81
C LYS A 337 0.48 3.91 37.01
N PRO A 338 -0.79 4.02 37.41
CA PRO A 338 -1.52 5.30 37.37
C PRO A 338 -1.13 6.29 38.48
N HIS A 339 -0.56 5.82 39.60
CA HIS A 339 -0.20 6.67 40.75
C HIS A 339 1.30 6.91 40.84
N ALA A 340 2.09 5.85 40.87
CA ALA A 340 3.54 5.92 40.91
C ALA A 340 4.16 4.63 40.35
N ALA A 341 5.39 4.74 39.85
CA ALA A 341 6.18 3.60 39.39
C ALA A 341 7.65 3.77 39.75
N GLN A 342 8.48 2.77 39.44
CA GLN A 342 9.93 2.81 39.68
C GLN A 342 10.66 3.72 38.69
N PHE A 343 10.19 3.81 37.45
CA PHE A 343 10.90 4.51 36.38
C PHE A 343 10.04 5.58 35.72
N LYS A 344 10.72 6.54 35.07
CA LYS A 344 10.09 7.61 34.28
C LYS A 344 9.17 7.03 33.21
N GLY A 345 8.05 7.70 32.96
CA GLY A 345 6.98 7.17 32.11
C GLY A 345 6.07 6.20 32.84
N LEU A 346 6.14 6.13 34.18
CA LEU A 346 5.27 5.32 35.04
C LEU A 346 5.34 3.81 34.74
N VAL A 347 6.53 3.30 34.45
CA VAL A 347 6.77 1.86 34.21
C VAL A 347 7.60 1.23 35.33
N ASP A 348 7.46 -0.09 35.50
CA ASP A 348 8.14 -0.84 36.58
C ASP A 348 9.48 -1.46 36.20
N LYS A 349 9.82 -1.48 34.91
CA LYS A 349 11.10 -1.98 34.41
C LYS A 349 11.66 -0.97 33.40
N LYS A 350 12.98 -0.96 33.25
CA LYS A 350 13.69 -0.03 32.37
C LYS A 350 13.99 -0.69 31.02
N GLY A 351 13.86 0.07 29.94
CA GLY A 351 14.39 -0.29 28.61
C GLY A 351 13.93 -1.68 28.14
N SER A 352 14.87 -2.46 27.60
CA SER A 352 14.63 -3.81 27.09
C SER A 352 14.03 -4.76 28.12
N ASP A 353 14.40 -4.67 29.40
CA ASP A 353 13.88 -5.59 30.44
C ASP A 353 12.36 -5.51 30.57
N PHE A 354 11.78 -4.36 30.26
CA PHE A 354 10.33 -4.18 30.19
C PHE A 354 9.76 -4.90 28.96
N CYS A 355 10.31 -4.64 27.77
CA CYS A 355 9.82 -5.23 26.52
C CYS A 355 9.91 -6.77 26.55
N ASN A 356 10.97 -7.31 27.17
CA ASN A 356 11.26 -8.74 27.21
C ASN A 356 10.26 -9.55 28.03
N THR A 357 9.48 -8.93 28.92
CA THR A 357 8.44 -9.67 29.66
C THR A 357 7.34 -10.20 28.75
N CYS A 358 7.18 -9.61 27.57
CA CYS A 358 6.22 -10.06 26.56
C CYS A 358 6.90 -10.48 25.24
N HIS A 359 8.03 -9.85 24.88
CA HIS A 359 8.75 -10.10 23.63
C HIS A 359 9.98 -11.01 23.80
N ALA A 360 9.91 -12.00 24.69
CA ALA A 360 11.03 -12.91 24.98
C ALA A 360 11.62 -13.58 23.73
N LYS A 361 10.78 -13.96 22.76
CA LYS A 361 11.23 -14.58 21.50
C LYS A 361 12.06 -13.63 20.62
N THR A 362 11.76 -12.33 20.64
CA THR A 362 12.55 -11.34 19.89
C THR A 362 13.99 -11.31 20.39
N MET A 363 14.20 -11.57 21.68
CA MET A 363 15.52 -11.57 22.31
C MET A 363 16.41 -12.74 21.89
N ASP A 364 15.86 -13.77 21.25
CA ASP A 364 16.68 -14.82 20.64
C ASP A 364 17.60 -14.26 19.55
N ALA A 365 17.26 -13.13 18.93
CA ALA A 365 18.12 -12.47 17.96
C ALA A 365 19.49 -12.05 18.56
N LEU A 366 19.60 -11.84 19.88
CA LEU A 366 20.88 -11.56 20.54
C LEU A 366 21.87 -12.73 20.50
N LYS A 367 21.39 -13.96 20.24
CA LYS A 367 22.23 -15.15 20.09
C LYS A 367 22.76 -15.30 18.66
N SER A 368 22.38 -14.41 17.75
CA SER A 368 22.80 -14.46 16.35
C SER A 368 24.28 -14.08 16.19
N LYS A 369 24.91 -14.53 15.10
CA LYS A 369 26.32 -14.24 14.83
C LYS A 369 26.57 -12.74 14.59
N SER A 370 25.65 -12.08 13.88
CA SER A 370 25.65 -10.64 13.67
C SER A 370 24.45 -10.06 14.40
N VAL A 371 24.68 -9.15 15.34
CA VAL A 371 23.63 -8.49 16.11
C VAL A 371 23.76 -7.00 15.87
N HIS A 372 22.63 -6.32 15.67
CA HIS A 372 22.61 -4.89 15.44
C HIS A 372 22.85 -4.14 16.76
N ASP A 373 23.76 -3.16 16.77
CA ASP A 373 24.21 -2.51 18.01
C ASP A 373 23.08 -1.86 18.84
N PRO A 374 22.12 -1.10 18.26
CA PRO A 374 21.00 -0.56 19.04
C PRO A 374 20.15 -1.66 19.69
N PHE A 375 20.00 -2.80 19.01
CA PHE A 375 19.28 -3.94 19.57
C PHE A 375 20.07 -4.62 20.69
N LYS A 376 21.38 -4.78 20.53
CA LYS A 376 22.30 -5.29 21.56
C LYS A 376 22.30 -4.39 22.81
N GLY A 377 22.18 -3.08 22.63
CA GLY A 377 22.05 -2.09 23.70
C GLY A 377 20.67 -2.06 24.38
N GLY A 378 19.69 -2.82 23.88
CA GLY A 378 18.33 -2.83 24.43
C GLY A 378 17.52 -1.57 24.10
N GLU A 379 17.89 -0.84 23.05
CA GLU A 379 17.29 0.43 22.65
C GLU A 379 16.06 0.23 21.76
N CYS A 380 15.10 -0.59 22.20
CA CYS A 380 13.92 -0.96 21.39
C CYS A 380 13.15 0.29 20.91
N THR A 381 13.05 1.30 21.77
CA THR A 381 12.34 2.55 21.49
C THR A 381 13.15 3.54 20.64
N ALA A 382 14.40 3.25 20.26
CA ALA A 382 15.09 4.03 19.24
C ALA A 382 14.39 3.86 17.88
N CYS A 383 13.93 2.63 17.61
CA CYS A 383 13.31 2.25 16.35
C CYS A 383 11.79 2.08 16.44
N HIS A 384 11.28 1.53 17.54
CA HIS A 384 9.86 1.21 17.69
C HIS A 384 9.09 2.25 18.51
N ASN A 385 7.80 2.41 18.20
CA ASN A 385 6.84 3.14 19.01
C ASN A 385 6.00 2.15 19.84
N PRO A 386 6.14 2.11 21.18
CA PRO A 386 5.42 1.18 22.04
C PRO A 386 3.91 1.47 22.17
N HIS A 387 3.41 2.61 21.68
CA HIS A 387 1.97 2.90 21.61
C HIS A 387 1.36 2.51 20.25
N GLY A 388 2.20 2.25 19.25
CA GLY A 388 1.80 1.94 17.88
C GLY A 388 2.26 2.99 16.87
N SER A 389 2.16 2.68 15.58
CA SER A 389 2.55 3.58 14.49
C SER A 389 1.81 3.28 13.18
N ASN A 390 1.97 4.12 12.17
CA ASN A 390 1.47 3.85 10.82
C ASN A 390 2.40 2.95 9.98
N TYR A 391 3.51 2.49 10.55
CA TYR A 391 4.52 1.69 9.88
C TYR A 391 4.53 0.25 10.39
N ILE A 392 4.87 -0.68 9.49
CA ILE A 392 4.90 -2.13 9.77
C ILE A 392 5.83 -2.40 10.97
N ALA A 393 5.45 -3.36 11.81
CA ALA A 393 6.15 -3.69 13.05
C ALA A 393 6.30 -2.51 14.03
N MET A 394 5.45 -1.48 13.91
CA MET A 394 5.39 -0.32 14.80
C MET A 394 6.69 0.47 14.84
N THR A 395 7.41 0.59 13.73
CA THR A 395 8.59 1.48 13.66
C THR A 395 8.17 2.95 13.74
N LYS A 396 9.06 3.82 14.21
CA LYS A 396 8.79 5.25 14.36
C LYS A 396 8.65 5.97 13.02
N ASP A 397 9.31 5.47 11.99
CA ASP A 397 9.21 5.98 10.61
C ASP A 397 9.34 4.82 9.61
N ARG A 398 9.29 5.14 8.32
CA ARG A 398 9.64 4.24 7.22
C ARG A 398 11.09 3.74 7.40
N SER A 399 11.33 2.47 7.03
CA SER A 399 12.60 1.79 7.32
C SER A 399 13.83 2.54 6.83
N ASP A 400 13.81 3.13 5.64
CA ASP A 400 14.91 3.95 5.12
C ASP A 400 15.21 5.18 5.97
N LYS A 401 14.21 6.01 6.27
CA LYS A 401 14.39 7.21 7.12
C LYS A 401 14.92 6.85 8.49
N LEU A 402 14.41 5.75 9.06
CA LEU A 402 14.86 5.25 10.35
C LEU A 402 16.29 4.72 10.29
N CYS A 403 16.65 3.95 9.26
CA CYS A 403 18.01 3.45 9.11
C CYS A 403 18.99 4.61 8.84
N PHE A 404 18.64 5.55 7.95
CA PHE A 404 19.48 6.68 7.58
C PHE A 404 19.60 7.76 8.65
N SER A 405 18.71 7.81 9.65
CA SER A 405 18.92 8.69 10.80
C SER A 405 20.19 8.36 11.59
N CYS A 406 20.66 7.11 11.50
CA CYS A 406 21.93 6.67 12.09
C CYS A 406 22.99 6.34 11.03
N HIS A 407 22.60 5.89 9.85
CA HIS A 407 23.48 5.54 8.73
C HIS A 407 23.42 6.59 7.61
N SER A 408 23.61 7.86 7.94
CA SER A 408 23.44 8.99 7.02
C SER A 408 24.27 8.87 5.74
N ASP A 409 25.50 8.37 5.84
CA ASP A 409 26.40 8.24 4.69
C ASP A 409 25.91 7.21 3.67
N SER A 410 25.09 6.26 4.10
CA SER A 410 24.59 5.18 3.27
C SER A 410 23.56 5.66 2.24
N GLU A 411 22.79 6.71 2.56
CA GLU A 411 21.74 7.23 1.69
C GLU A 411 22.33 7.69 0.34
N ALA A 412 23.34 8.55 0.36
CA ALA A 412 24.03 9.02 -0.85
C ALA A 412 24.85 7.92 -1.55
N LYS A 413 25.32 6.92 -0.80
CA LYS A 413 26.08 5.78 -1.36
C LYS A 413 25.16 4.85 -2.16
N PHE A 414 23.95 4.59 -1.69
CA PHE A 414 23.06 3.60 -2.31
C PHE A 414 22.11 4.17 -3.36
N MET A 415 21.80 5.46 -3.28
CA MET A 415 20.99 6.17 -4.26
C MET A 415 21.83 6.53 -5.49
N LYS A 416 21.92 5.58 -6.43
CA LYS A 416 22.64 5.71 -7.70
C LYS A 416 21.66 5.70 -8.87
N THR A 417 22.18 5.86 -10.08
CA THR A 417 21.37 5.87 -11.31
C THR A 417 20.56 4.58 -11.49
N PHE A 418 21.17 3.44 -11.17
CA PHE A 418 20.55 2.12 -11.20
C PHE A 418 20.60 1.52 -9.80
N THR A 419 19.47 1.56 -9.09
CA THR A 419 19.34 1.08 -7.71
C THR A 419 18.32 -0.06 -7.65
N HIS A 420 18.59 -1.07 -6.82
CA HIS A 420 17.66 -2.16 -6.60
C HIS A 420 16.34 -1.64 -6.01
N LYS A 421 15.22 -2.20 -6.46
CA LYS A 421 13.88 -1.75 -6.08
C LYS A 421 13.67 -1.66 -4.56
N PRO A 422 14.06 -2.65 -3.72
CA PRO A 422 13.89 -2.53 -2.27
C PRO A 422 14.62 -1.33 -1.67
N VAL A 423 15.82 -1.00 -2.16
CA VAL A 423 16.57 0.18 -1.72
C VAL A 423 15.86 1.46 -2.17
N LEU A 424 15.45 1.53 -3.44
CA LEU A 424 14.75 2.69 -4.01
C LEU A 424 13.42 2.98 -3.29
N THR A 425 12.70 1.94 -2.86
CA THR A 425 11.43 2.08 -2.13
C THR A 425 11.60 2.19 -0.62
N GLY A 426 12.83 2.09 -0.13
CA GLY A 426 13.16 2.19 1.30
C GLY A 426 12.78 0.97 2.14
N ASP A 427 12.67 -0.22 1.53
CA ASP A 427 12.43 -1.50 2.20
C ASP A 427 13.75 -2.24 2.45
N CYS A 428 14.55 -1.71 3.38
CA CYS A 428 15.82 -2.33 3.78
C CYS A 428 15.62 -3.75 4.37
N THR A 429 14.45 -3.99 4.96
CA THR A 429 14.09 -5.25 5.62
C THR A 429 13.81 -6.41 4.67
N ALA A 430 13.65 -6.15 3.37
CA ALA A 430 13.61 -7.20 2.36
C ALA A 430 14.90 -8.02 2.30
N CYS A 431 16.04 -7.40 2.64
CA CYS A 431 17.36 -8.03 2.58
C CYS A 431 18.08 -8.08 3.93
N HIS A 432 17.75 -7.19 4.88
CA HIS A 432 18.37 -7.13 6.20
C HIS A 432 17.40 -7.46 7.34
N HIS A 433 17.93 -8.02 8.43
CA HIS A 433 17.21 -8.25 9.68
C HIS A 433 17.65 -7.23 10.73
N GLY A 434 16.81 -6.23 11.03
CA GLY A 434 17.18 -5.06 11.85
C GLY A 434 17.57 -5.32 13.30
N HIS A 435 17.43 -6.55 13.81
CA HIS A 435 17.87 -6.95 15.15
C HIS A 435 19.14 -7.79 15.16
N GLY A 436 19.23 -8.78 14.27
CA GLY A 436 20.31 -9.75 14.24
C GLY A 436 20.09 -10.84 13.19
N SER A 437 21.16 -11.38 12.64
CA SER A 437 21.13 -12.47 11.67
C SER A 437 22.28 -13.46 11.89
N SER A 438 22.09 -14.71 11.44
CA SER A 438 23.17 -15.68 11.30
C SER A 438 24.21 -15.25 10.27
N GLU A 439 23.85 -14.34 9.36
CA GLU A 439 24.71 -13.85 8.29
C GLU A 439 25.38 -12.52 8.64
N PRO A 440 26.59 -12.25 8.11
CA PRO A 440 27.24 -10.95 8.23
C PRO A 440 26.37 -9.80 7.69
N ASN A 441 26.62 -8.58 8.17
CA ASN A 441 25.91 -7.37 7.74
C ASN A 441 24.38 -7.48 7.89
N LEU A 442 23.91 -8.30 8.84
CA LEU A 442 22.50 -8.52 9.14
C LEU A 442 21.69 -9.07 7.96
N LEU A 443 22.29 -9.74 6.99
CA LEU A 443 21.55 -10.23 5.82
C LEU A 443 20.54 -11.32 6.20
N THR A 444 19.37 -11.34 5.59
CA THR A 444 18.34 -12.37 5.87
C THR A 444 18.73 -13.76 5.34
N ALA A 445 19.66 -13.82 4.39
CA ALA A 445 20.29 -15.04 3.87
C ALA A 445 21.63 -14.71 3.22
N ALA A 446 22.52 -15.70 3.08
CA ALA A 446 23.76 -15.54 2.32
C ALA A 446 23.48 -15.48 0.80
N PRO A 447 24.25 -14.71 0.01
CA PRO A 447 24.30 -14.88 -1.44
C PRO A 447 24.77 -16.31 -1.81
N PRO A 448 24.23 -16.94 -2.87
CA PRO A 448 23.24 -16.40 -3.81
C PRO A 448 21.78 -16.57 -3.36
N LYS A 449 21.53 -17.25 -2.22
CA LYS A 449 20.17 -17.57 -1.76
C LYS A 449 19.34 -16.33 -1.49
N LEU A 450 19.95 -15.25 -0.99
CA LEU A 450 19.31 -13.96 -0.82
C LEU A 450 18.74 -13.41 -2.15
N CYS A 451 19.57 -13.39 -3.19
CA CYS A 451 19.20 -12.84 -4.48
C CYS A 451 18.14 -13.72 -5.19
N SER A 452 18.19 -15.05 -5.00
CA SER A 452 17.26 -15.98 -5.65
C SER A 452 15.81 -15.85 -5.17
N ASN A 453 15.58 -15.20 -4.02
CA ASN A 453 14.22 -14.86 -3.58
C ASN A 453 13.47 -13.96 -4.58
N CYS A 454 14.20 -13.18 -5.39
CA CYS A 454 13.63 -12.35 -6.46
C CYS A 454 14.10 -12.80 -7.87
N HIS A 455 15.33 -13.28 -7.99
CA HIS A 455 15.95 -13.66 -9.28
C HIS A 455 15.92 -15.18 -9.55
N GLY A 456 15.04 -15.94 -8.89
CA GLY A 456 15.04 -17.40 -8.93
C GLY A 456 14.96 -18.00 -10.34
N ASP A 457 14.10 -17.47 -11.22
CA ASP A 457 13.97 -17.95 -12.59
C ASP A 457 15.22 -17.68 -13.43
N MET A 458 15.87 -16.55 -13.21
CA MET A 458 17.13 -16.20 -13.86
C MET A 458 18.25 -17.17 -13.47
N MET A 459 18.27 -17.64 -12.22
CA MET A 459 19.31 -18.53 -11.70
C MET A 459 19.18 -19.99 -12.16
N LYS A 460 18.09 -20.38 -12.84
CA LYS A 460 17.96 -21.72 -13.42
C LYS A 460 19.03 -21.93 -14.51
N PRO A 461 19.76 -23.05 -14.54
CA PRO A 461 20.75 -23.30 -15.58
C PRO A 461 20.07 -23.43 -16.94
N GLU A 462 20.77 -23.01 -18.00
CA GLU A 462 20.34 -23.27 -19.38
C GLU A 462 20.77 -24.69 -19.78
N SER A 463 19.81 -25.54 -20.15
CA SER A 463 20.07 -26.92 -20.56
C SER A 463 20.59 -26.97 -21.99
N GLY A 464 21.70 -27.68 -22.22
CA GLY A 464 22.36 -27.77 -23.52
C GLY A 464 23.09 -26.48 -23.97
N GLY A 465 23.08 -25.44 -23.15
CA GLY A 465 23.74 -24.15 -23.42
C GLY A 465 24.98 -23.90 -22.56
N SER A 466 25.53 -22.68 -22.67
CA SER A 466 26.64 -22.20 -21.84
C SER A 466 26.12 -21.54 -20.57
N ASN A 467 26.69 -21.91 -19.43
CA ASN A 467 26.42 -21.26 -18.15
C ASN A 467 27.73 -20.68 -17.63
N HIS A 468 27.79 -19.37 -17.42
CA HIS A 468 29.02 -18.69 -17.02
C HIS A 468 29.43 -19.13 -15.61
N ALA A 469 30.69 -19.53 -15.42
CA ALA A 469 31.13 -20.19 -14.18
C ALA A 469 30.98 -19.32 -12.90
N PRO A 470 31.30 -18.01 -12.89
CA PRO A 470 31.01 -17.13 -11.75
C PRO A 470 29.51 -17.04 -11.44
N PHE A 471 28.66 -16.96 -12.46
CA PHE A 471 27.21 -16.91 -12.30
C PHE A 471 26.65 -18.23 -11.74
N LYS A 472 27.09 -19.37 -12.29
CA LYS A 472 26.72 -20.72 -11.80
C LYS A 472 27.11 -20.93 -10.34
N ARG A 473 28.22 -20.33 -9.90
CA ARG A 473 28.69 -20.36 -8.50
C ARG A 473 28.01 -19.31 -7.60
N GLY A 474 27.10 -18.49 -8.14
CA GLY A 474 26.39 -17.48 -7.35
C GLY A 474 27.24 -16.27 -6.93
N MET A 475 28.36 -16.02 -7.62
CA MET A 475 29.29 -14.92 -7.32
C MET A 475 28.78 -13.57 -7.85
N CYS A 476 27.53 -13.23 -7.53
CA CYS A 476 26.82 -12.08 -8.09
C CYS A 476 27.54 -10.76 -7.76
N LEU A 477 28.03 -10.65 -6.51
CA LEU A 477 28.66 -9.43 -5.99
C LEU A 477 30.08 -9.16 -6.54
N ASN A 478 30.65 -10.10 -7.31
CA ASN A 478 31.90 -9.85 -8.01
C ASN A 478 31.69 -8.90 -9.21
N CYS A 479 30.48 -8.90 -9.76
CA CYS A 479 30.12 -8.10 -10.93
C CYS A 479 29.09 -7.02 -10.61
N HIS A 480 28.20 -7.26 -9.64
CA HIS A 480 27.09 -6.37 -9.30
C HIS A 480 27.25 -5.70 -7.94
N ASP A 481 26.69 -4.50 -7.80
CA ASP A 481 26.46 -3.89 -6.50
C ASP A 481 25.11 -4.36 -5.92
N ALA A 482 25.09 -4.73 -4.64
CA ALA A 482 23.88 -5.23 -3.99
C ALA A 482 22.80 -4.15 -3.77
N HIS A 483 23.19 -2.87 -3.77
CA HIS A 483 22.30 -1.75 -3.51
C HIS A 483 22.05 -0.92 -4.76
N GLY A 484 23.11 -0.46 -5.43
CA GLY A 484 22.98 0.39 -6.60
C GLY A 484 24.32 0.83 -7.21
N SER A 485 24.30 1.13 -8.50
CA SER A 485 25.46 1.62 -9.26
C SER A 485 25.06 2.67 -10.30
N ASN A 486 26.03 3.47 -10.75
CA ASN A 486 25.86 4.36 -11.90
C ASN A 486 26.10 3.66 -13.25
N VAL A 487 26.47 2.39 -13.23
CA VAL A 487 26.66 1.57 -14.44
C VAL A 487 25.42 0.73 -14.70
N ALA A 488 24.98 0.68 -15.96
CA ALA A 488 23.81 -0.08 -16.39
C ALA A 488 23.91 -1.55 -15.95
N GLY A 489 22.77 -2.14 -15.57
CA GLY A 489 22.74 -3.50 -15.01
C GLY A 489 23.26 -3.60 -13.57
N ILE A 490 23.42 -2.47 -12.87
CA ILE A 490 23.91 -2.42 -11.48
C ILE A 490 25.30 -3.06 -11.36
N LEU A 491 26.16 -2.83 -12.36
CA LEU A 491 27.52 -3.36 -12.34
C LEU A 491 28.37 -2.59 -11.33
N SER A 492 29.22 -3.28 -10.57
CA SER A 492 30.08 -2.67 -9.55
C SER A 492 31.13 -1.72 -10.14
N LYS A 493 31.52 -1.93 -11.40
CA LYS A 493 32.49 -1.15 -12.18
C LYS A 493 32.07 -1.10 -13.66
N PRO A 494 32.73 -0.28 -14.51
CA PRO A 494 32.52 -0.34 -15.96
C PRO A 494 32.70 -1.75 -16.51
N GLU A 495 31.89 -2.12 -17.50
CA GLU A 495 31.78 -3.50 -17.99
C GLU A 495 33.13 -4.12 -18.39
N GLY A 496 33.95 -3.39 -19.15
CA GLY A 496 35.28 -3.84 -19.55
C GLY A 496 36.21 -4.14 -18.37
N GLU A 497 36.12 -3.38 -17.27
CA GLU A 497 36.91 -3.62 -16.06
C GLU A 497 36.40 -4.84 -15.28
N VAL A 498 35.08 -5.02 -15.18
CA VAL A 498 34.47 -6.18 -14.51
C VAL A 498 34.90 -7.46 -15.21
N CYS A 499 34.72 -7.53 -16.53
CA CYS A 499 35.14 -8.68 -17.33
C CYS A 499 36.66 -8.85 -17.28
N GLY A 500 37.41 -7.75 -17.44
CA GLY A 500 38.86 -7.74 -17.42
C GLY A 500 39.46 -8.24 -16.11
N SER A 501 38.80 -8.06 -14.97
CA SER A 501 39.31 -8.55 -13.68
C SER A 501 39.57 -10.06 -13.65
N CYS A 502 38.84 -10.85 -14.46
CA CYS A 502 38.99 -12.29 -14.58
C CYS A 502 39.51 -12.73 -15.96
N HIS A 503 39.19 -11.99 -17.02
CA HIS A 503 39.54 -12.34 -18.41
C HIS A 503 40.82 -11.64 -18.90
N ALA A 504 41.69 -11.16 -17.98
CA ALA A 504 42.91 -10.43 -18.30
C ALA A 504 44.22 -11.26 -18.32
N PRO A 505 45.26 -10.69 -18.97
CA PRO A 505 45.14 -9.63 -19.96
C PRO A 505 44.64 -10.23 -21.28
N PHE A 506 43.79 -9.50 -22.01
CA PHE A 506 43.43 -9.83 -23.39
C PHE A 506 44.72 -9.82 -24.24
N LYS A 507 45.49 -10.93 -24.22
CA LYS A 507 46.83 -11.05 -24.79
C LYS A 507 46.77 -10.71 -26.28
N GLY A 508 47.48 -9.68 -26.72
CA GLY A 508 47.43 -9.20 -28.11
C GLY A 508 46.60 -7.94 -28.32
N LEU A 509 45.86 -7.42 -27.31
CA LEU A 509 45.11 -6.18 -27.48
C LEU A 509 46.06 -5.00 -27.78
N LYS A 510 47.12 -4.83 -26.97
CA LYS A 510 48.09 -3.73 -27.15
C LYS A 510 48.93 -3.89 -28.43
N GLU A 511 49.19 -5.13 -28.85
CA GLU A 511 49.98 -5.42 -30.05
C GLU A 511 49.16 -5.44 -31.35
N SER A 512 47.83 -5.58 -31.26
CA SER A 512 46.97 -5.71 -32.45
C SER A 512 46.82 -4.42 -33.25
N LYS A 513 46.99 -4.51 -34.57
CA LYS A 513 46.81 -3.38 -35.51
C LYS A 513 45.34 -3.08 -35.82
N SER A 514 44.42 -3.98 -35.49
CA SER A 514 42.99 -3.84 -35.75
C SER A 514 42.19 -4.40 -34.58
N GLN A 515 41.38 -3.54 -33.96
CA GLN A 515 40.48 -3.90 -32.87
C GLN A 515 39.03 -3.67 -33.28
N HIS A 516 38.14 -4.53 -32.81
CA HIS A 516 36.71 -4.37 -33.04
C HIS A 516 36.14 -3.39 -32.02
N ALA A 517 35.44 -2.36 -32.48
CA ALA A 517 34.98 -1.27 -31.61
C ALA A 517 34.22 -1.74 -30.35
N PRO A 518 33.24 -2.67 -30.43
CA PRO A 518 32.56 -3.21 -29.24
C PRO A 518 33.51 -3.86 -28.22
N PHE A 519 34.60 -4.47 -28.68
CA PHE A 519 35.59 -5.09 -27.82
C PHE A 519 36.52 -4.06 -27.19
N SER A 520 37.05 -3.09 -27.96
CA SER A 520 37.91 -2.03 -27.44
C SER A 520 37.20 -1.09 -26.47
N GLU A 521 35.89 -0.91 -26.64
CA GLU A 521 35.02 -0.13 -25.73
C GLU A 521 34.61 -0.91 -24.47
N GLY A 522 34.94 -2.21 -24.37
CA GLY A 522 34.52 -3.06 -23.26
C GLY A 522 33.03 -3.39 -23.24
N SER A 523 32.33 -3.26 -24.38
CA SER A 523 30.92 -3.60 -24.56
C SER A 523 30.73 -5.08 -24.91
N CYS A 524 31.28 -5.97 -24.11
CA CYS A 524 31.23 -7.43 -24.28
C CYS A 524 29.78 -7.96 -24.40
N THR A 525 28.85 -7.35 -23.67
CA THR A 525 27.44 -7.72 -23.55
C THR A 525 26.63 -7.48 -24.82
N LYS A 526 27.17 -6.73 -25.80
CA LYS A 526 26.58 -6.61 -27.14
C LYS A 526 26.62 -7.94 -27.90
N CYS A 527 27.56 -8.82 -27.56
CA CYS A 527 27.75 -10.11 -28.23
C CYS A 527 27.57 -11.32 -27.29
N HIS A 528 27.92 -11.16 -26.01
CA HIS A 528 27.90 -12.22 -25.02
C HIS A 528 26.84 -11.98 -23.94
N ASN A 529 26.21 -13.06 -23.44
CA ASN A 529 25.44 -13.03 -22.21
C ASN A 529 26.34 -13.40 -21.02
N PRO A 530 26.62 -12.48 -20.08
CA PRO A 530 27.56 -12.74 -18.99
C PRO A 530 27.02 -13.71 -17.92
N HIS A 531 25.79 -14.20 -18.05
CA HIS A 531 25.17 -15.14 -17.11
C HIS A 531 25.05 -16.53 -17.72
N LYS A 532 24.27 -16.65 -18.79
CA LYS A 532 23.99 -17.90 -19.48
C LYS A 532 23.45 -17.64 -20.88
N ALA A 533 23.71 -18.54 -21.80
CA ALA A 533 23.13 -18.51 -23.13
C ALA A 533 22.81 -19.93 -23.61
N LYS A 534 21.83 -20.06 -24.50
CA LYS A 534 21.55 -21.33 -25.19
C LYS A 534 22.69 -21.76 -26.11
N LEU A 535 23.51 -20.81 -26.54
CA LEU A 535 24.63 -21.05 -27.45
C LEU A 535 25.93 -21.29 -26.69
N LYS A 536 26.89 -21.93 -27.37
CA LYS A 536 28.27 -22.07 -26.89
C LYS A 536 28.93 -20.69 -26.73
N ASN A 537 29.92 -20.57 -25.84
CA ASN A 537 30.68 -19.34 -25.59
C ASN A 537 29.82 -18.13 -25.18
N LEU A 538 28.64 -18.39 -24.61
CA LEU A 538 27.72 -17.36 -24.13
C LEU A 538 27.22 -16.41 -25.24
N LEU A 539 27.20 -16.81 -26.50
CA LEU A 539 26.79 -15.93 -27.60
C LEU A 539 25.29 -15.63 -27.58
N LEU A 540 24.90 -14.41 -27.98
CA LEU A 540 23.49 -13.99 -28.08
C LEU A 540 22.79 -14.50 -29.35
N ALA A 541 23.54 -14.72 -30.42
CA ALA A 541 23.05 -15.24 -31.71
C ALA A 541 24.09 -16.16 -32.34
N GLN A 542 23.65 -17.03 -33.26
CA GLN A 542 24.48 -18.06 -33.87
C GLN A 542 25.06 -17.58 -35.20
N GLY A 543 26.35 -17.85 -35.43
CA GLY A 543 27.03 -17.57 -36.69
C GLY A 543 26.89 -16.10 -37.12
N ASN A 544 26.59 -15.90 -38.41
CA ASN A 544 26.52 -14.59 -39.04
C ASN A 544 25.44 -13.66 -38.46
N ASP A 545 24.37 -14.22 -37.89
CA ASP A 545 23.29 -13.41 -37.33
C ASP A 545 23.76 -12.50 -36.19
N LEU A 546 24.80 -12.91 -35.46
CA LEU A 546 25.41 -12.07 -34.43
C LEU A 546 26.05 -10.82 -35.04
N CYS A 547 26.81 -10.98 -36.11
CA CYS A 547 27.47 -9.89 -36.82
C CYS A 547 26.44 -8.96 -37.50
N TYR A 548 25.40 -9.53 -38.08
CA TYR A 548 24.35 -8.81 -38.80
C TYR A 548 23.46 -7.93 -37.92
N SER A 549 23.48 -8.12 -36.59
CA SER A 549 22.82 -7.20 -35.66
C SER A 549 23.32 -5.75 -35.82
N CYS A 550 24.60 -5.59 -36.17
CA CYS A 550 25.25 -4.30 -36.41
C CYS A 550 25.62 -4.09 -37.89
N HIS A 551 26.09 -5.12 -38.60
CA HIS A 551 26.53 -5.02 -40.00
C HIS A 551 25.40 -5.29 -41.00
N LYS A 552 24.35 -4.46 -40.94
CA LYS A 552 23.13 -4.62 -41.76
C LYS A 552 23.38 -4.46 -43.25
N ASP A 553 24.27 -3.56 -43.64
CA ASP A 553 24.61 -3.33 -45.05
C ASP A 553 25.22 -4.57 -45.70
N ILE A 554 26.08 -5.29 -44.96
CA ILE A 554 26.68 -6.54 -45.44
C ILE A 554 25.62 -7.64 -45.57
N LYS A 555 24.72 -7.75 -44.58
CA LYS A 555 23.58 -8.68 -44.64
C LYS A 555 22.75 -8.47 -45.91
N GLU A 556 22.42 -7.21 -46.19
CA GLU A 556 21.60 -6.84 -47.33
C GLU A 556 22.31 -7.18 -48.65
N ARG A 557 23.60 -6.85 -48.76
CA ARG A 557 24.38 -7.17 -49.96
C ARG A 557 24.53 -8.66 -50.19
N ILE A 558 24.83 -9.45 -49.16
CA ILE A 558 24.90 -10.93 -49.27
C ILE A 558 23.54 -11.52 -49.68
N GLY A 559 22.42 -10.91 -49.28
CA GLY A 559 21.08 -11.36 -49.64
C GLY A 559 20.60 -10.94 -51.03
N LYS A 560 21.09 -9.82 -51.57
CA LYS A 560 20.62 -9.23 -52.85
C LYS A 560 21.58 -9.43 -54.01
N GLU A 561 22.87 -9.52 -53.74
CA GLU A 561 23.93 -9.63 -54.75
C GLU A 561 24.46 -11.08 -54.79
N LYS A 562 25.36 -11.38 -55.73
CA LYS A 562 26.02 -12.70 -55.75
C LYS A 562 26.96 -12.77 -54.55
N SER A 563 26.62 -13.61 -53.58
CA SER A 563 27.40 -13.83 -52.36
C SER A 563 28.63 -14.69 -52.61
N HIS A 564 29.73 -14.36 -51.93
CA HIS A 564 30.89 -15.22 -51.87
C HIS A 564 30.61 -16.34 -50.87
N LYS A 565 30.68 -17.60 -51.30
CA LYS A 565 30.24 -18.75 -50.52
C LYS A 565 30.83 -18.81 -49.09
N PRO A 566 32.14 -18.61 -48.87
CA PRO A 566 32.70 -18.57 -47.51
C PRO A 566 32.12 -17.47 -46.61
N ALA A 567 31.75 -16.32 -47.17
CA ALA A 567 31.15 -15.21 -46.42
C ALA A 567 29.67 -15.45 -46.09
N GLN A 568 28.96 -16.20 -46.95
CA GLN A 568 27.58 -16.62 -46.69
C GLN A 568 27.51 -17.68 -45.58
N GLU A 569 28.51 -18.56 -45.51
CA GLU A 569 28.56 -19.67 -44.56
C GLU A 569 28.96 -19.21 -43.15
N ASP A 570 30.11 -18.55 -42.99
CA ASP A 570 30.55 -18.03 -41.68
C ASP A 570 31.56 -16.89 -41.83
N CYS A 571 31.24 -15.73 -41.25
CA CYS A 571 32.13 -14.57 -41.20
C CYS A 571 33.44 -14.89 -40.49
N LEU A 572 33.42 -15.82 -39.53
CA LEU A 572 34.59 -16.23 -38.76
C LEU A 572 35.62 -17.02 -39.59
N ASN A 573 35.25 -17.49 -40.79
CA ASN A 573 36.19 -18.07 -41.74
C ASN A 573 37.29 -17.07 -42.14
N CYS A 574 36.97 -15.78 -42.15
CA CYS A 574 37.89 -14.72 -42.57
C CYS A 574 38.16 -13.70 -41.46
N HIS A 575 37.21 -13.48 -40.54
CA HIS A 575 37.30 -12.43 -39.53
C HIS A 575 37.53 -12.93 -38.11
N LYS A 576 38.32 -12.21 -37.33
CA LYS A 576 38.46 -12.36 -35.87
C LYS A 576 37.61 -11.30 -35.17
N PRO A 577 36.59 -11.68 -34.38
CA PRO A 577 35.56 -10.75 -33.88
C PRO A 577 36.02 -9.80 -32.76
N HIS A 578 37.22 -9.99 -32.19
CA HIS A 578 37.75 -9.15 -31.12
C HIS A 578 38.88 -8.25 -31.62
N TYR A 579 39.96 -8.87 -32.10
CA TYR A 579 41.14 -8.18 -32.62
C TYR A 579 41.90 -9.06 -33.59
N ALA A 580 42.66 -8.44 -34.48
CA ALA A 580 43.55 -9.10 -35.41
C ALA A 580 44.79 -8.23 -35.74
N GLU A 581 45.85 -8.90 -36.18
CA GLU A 581 47.06 -8.25 -36.71
C GLU A 581 46.82 -7.57 -38.07
N SER A 582 45.88 -8.09 -38.85
CA SER A 582 45.54 -7.52 -40.16
C SER A 582 44.41 -6.51 -40.04
N LYS A 583 44.46 -5.46 -40.86
CA LYS A 583 43.39 -4.45 -40.97
C LYS A 583 42.04 -5.13 -41.25
N LYS A 584 40.94 -4.50 -40.80
CA LYS A 584 39.56 -5.01 -40.96
C LYS A 584 39.35 -6.38 -40.29
N LEU A 585 40.08 -6.64 -39.21
CA LEU A 585 39.91 -7.84 -38.38
C LEU A 585 40.11 -9.16 -39.12
N ILE A 586 40.98 -9.21 -40.13
CA ILE A 586 41.19 -10.42 -40.93
C ILE A 586 42.11 -11.40 -40.18
N ALA A 587 41.75 -12.68 -40.15
CA ALA A 587 42.40 -13.72 -39.34
C ALA A 587 43.88 -13.93 -39.67
N THR A 588 44.23 -13.85 -40.95
CA THR A 588 45.58 -14.01 -41.53
C THR A 588 45.77 -13.02 -42.69
N PRO A 589 47.00 -12.82 -43.22
CA PRO A 589 47.21 -11.99 -44.40
C PRO A 589 46.35 -12.44 -45.59
N VAL A 590 45.78 -11.48 -46.34
CA VAL A 590 44.74 -11.72 -47.37
C VAL A 590 45.16 -12.76 -48.41
N THR A 591 46.39 -12.68 -48.94
CA THR A 591 46.88 -13.64 -49.96
C THR A 591 46.87 -15.06 -49.41
N ALA A 592 47.44 -15.26 -48.22
CA ALA A 592 47.48 -16.57 -47.55
C ALA A 592 46.08 -17.07 -47.13
N LEU A 593 45.13 -16.17 -46.87
CA LEU A 593 43.74 -16.55 -46.59
C LEU A 593 43.04 -17.07 -47.86
N CYS A 594 43.19 -16.35 -48.97
CA CYS A 594 42.57 -16.74 -50.24
C CYS A 594 43.20 -18.02 -50.82
N GLU A 595 44.50 -18.24 -50.64
CA GLU A 595 45.22 -19.46 -51.06
C GLU A 595 44.66 -20.75 -50.44
N GLN A 596 43.95 -20.67 -49.31
CA GLN A 596 43.34 -21.85 -48.68
C GLN A 596 42.22 -22.47 -49.53
N CYS A 597 41.66 -21.71 -50.47
CA CYS A 597 40.58 -22.16 -51.34
C CYS A 597 40.84 -21.88 -52.83
N HIS A 598 41.76 -20.97 -53.15
CA HIS A 598 42.10 -20.58 -54.52
C HIS A 598 43.55 -20.99 -54.87
N GLU A 599 43.71 -21.73 -55.96
CA GLU A 599 45.02 -22.17 -56.44
C GLU A 599 45.69 -21.06 -57.30
N LEU A 600 46.53 -20.24 -56.67
CA LEU A 600 47.08 -19.03 -57.30
C LEU A 600 48.21 -19.29 -58.32
N THR A 601 48.69 -20.54 -58.43
CA THR A 601 49.78 -20.92 -59.33
C THR A 601 49.32 -21.63 -60.61
N LYS A 602 48.02 -21.93 -60.74
CA LYS A 602 47.49 -22.68 -61.89
C LYS A 602 47.13 -21.77 -63.09
N PRO A 603 47.18 -22.32 -64.33
CA PRO A 603 46.88 -21.56 -65.55
C PRO A 603 45.57 -20.76 -65.55
N PRO A 604 44.44 -21.23 -64.98
CA PRO A 604 43.21 -20.44 -64.95
C PRO A 604 43.35 -19.13 -64.15
N PHE A 605 44.15 -19.13 -63.07
CA PHE A 605 44.39 -17.92 -62.28
C PHE A 605 45.35 -16.99 -63.00
N THR A 606 46.49 -17.50 -63.47
CA THR A 606 47.51 -16.68 -64.13
C THR A 606 46.99 -16.06 -65.42
N THR A 607 46.18 -16.78 -66.20
CA THR A 607 45.53 -16.25 -67.41
C THR A 607 44.53 -15.14 -67.08
N ALA A 608 43.68 -15.34 -66.06
CA ALA A 608 42.69 -14.34 -65.66
C ALA A 608 43.30 -13.05 -65.09
N HIS A 609 44.55 -13.13 -64.59
CA HIS A 609 45.29 -12.00 -64.03
C HIS A 609 46.49 -11.60 -64.91
N ILE A 610 46.43 -11.90 -66.22
CA ILE A 610 47.41 -11.51 -67.24
C ILE A 610 48.88 -11.83 -66.88
N GLY A 611 49.12 -12.87 -66.09
CA GLY A 611 50.45 -13.29 -65.64
C GLY A 611 51.01 -12.51 -64.44
N ILE A 612 50.26 -11.59 -63.83
CA ILE A 612 50.69 -10.89 -62.62
C ILE A 612 50.67 -11.87 -61.43
N GLN A 613 51.79 -11.94 -60.72
CA GLN A 613 51.92 -12.80 -59.54
C GLN A 613 51.07 -12.29 -58.38
N ALA A 614 50.43 -13.20 -57.65
CA ALA A 614 49.54 -12.86 -56.53
C ALA A 614 50.24 -12.05 -55.41
N SER A 615 51.54 -12.23 -55.23
CA SER A 615 52.37 -11.46 -54.28
C SER A 615 52.53 -9.99 -54.65
N ALA A 616 52.37 -9.63 -55.93
CA ALA A 616 52.50 -8.27 -56.44
C ALA A 616 51.16 -7.50 -56.44
N MET A 617 50.04 -8.13 -56.06
CA MET A 617 48.71 -7.54 -56.08
C MET A 617 48.03 -7.63 -54.71
N THR A 618 47.05 -6.75 -54.49
CA THR A 618 46.13 -6.86 -53.34
C THR A 618 44.75 -7.23 -53.86
N CYS A 619 44.33 -8.48 -53.67
CA CYS A 619 43.09 -9.03 -54.24
C CYS A 619 41.86 -8.15 -53.93
N MET A 620 41.77 -7.68 -52.68
CA MET A 620 40.66 -6.85 -52.20
C MET A 620 40.66 -5.40 -52.75
N ASN A 621 41.64 -5.00 -53.58
CA ASN A 621 41.57 -3.71 -54.26
C ASN A 621 40.59 -3.77 -55.43
N CYS A 622 40.55 -4.90 -56.12
CA CYS A 622 39.68 -5.11 -57.28
C CYS A 622 38.44 -5.96 -56.95
N HIS A 623 38.59 -6.94 -56.04
CA HIS A 623 37.51 -7.83 -55.65
C HIS A 623 36.80 -7.41 -54.35
N ASP A 624 35.49 -7.66 -54.30
CA ASP A 624 34.69 -7.66 -53.08
C ASP A 624 34.53 -9.10 -52.58
N PRO A 625 35.14 -9.47 -51.44
CA PRO A 625 35.14 -10.85 -50.95
C PRO A 625 33.85 -11.25 -50.23
N HIS A 626 32.87 -10.35 -50.10
CA HIS A 626 31.59 -10.62 -49.43
C HIS A 626 30.48 -10.85 -50.43
N ALA A 627 30.23 -9.89 -51.30
CA ALA A 627 29.20 -9.98 -52.35
C ALA A 627 29.43 -8.96 -53.46
N SER A 628 29.00 -9.27 -54.68
CA SER A 628 29.03 -8.32 -55.79
C SER A 628 27.90 -8.58 -56.79
N LYS A 629 27.50 -7.53 -57.51
CA LYS A 629 26.65 -7.64 -58.70
C LYS A 629 27.37 -8.30 -59.87
N ASP A 630 28.71 -8.20 -59.92
CA ASP A 630 29.51 -8.82 -60.95
C ASP A 630 29.79 -10.31 -60.63
N PRO A 631 29.60 -11.23 -61.59
CA PRO A 631 29.76 -12.66 -61.35
C PRO A 631 31.19 -13.11 -60.98
N LYS A 632 32.20 -12.26 -61.20
CA LYS A 632 33.62 -12.42 -60.84
C LYS A 632 34.01 -11.63 -59.59
N PHE A 633 33.03 -11.12 -58.84
CA PHE A 633 33.24 -10.43 -57.56
C PHE A 633 34.03 -9.13 -57.66
N PHE A 634 33.98 -8.41 -58.78
CA PHE A 634 34.59 -7.09 -58.83
C PHE A 634 33.81 -6.09 -57.98
N LYS A 635 34.49 -5.07 -57.46
CA LYS A 635 33.82 -3.99 -56.73
C LYS A 635 32.81 -3.27 -57.62
N SER A 636 31.82 -2.63 -56.99
CA SER A 636 30.79 -1.85 -57.69
C SER A 636 31.33 -0.62 -58.41
N THR A 637 32.49 -0.10 -57.98
CA THR A 637 33.15 1.07 -58.59
C THR A 637 34.43 0.61 -59.28
N ILE A 638 34.39 0.53 -60.61
CA ILE A 638 35.50 0.15 -61.48
C ILE A 638 35.68 1.19 -62.58
N HIS A 639 36.91 1.39 -63.05
CA HIS A 639 37.17 2.30 -64.18
C HIS A 639 36.88 1.60 -65.52
N ALA A 640 36.62 2.37 -66.58
CA ALA A 640 36.13 1.85 -67.85
C ALA A 640 37.02 0.76 -68.49
N PRO A 641 38.36 0.92 -68.63
CA PRO A 641 39.20 -0.15 -69.15
C PRO A 641 39.15 -1.45 -68.33
N PHE A 642 39.02 -1.36 -67.00
CA PHE A 642 38.85 -2.55 -66.15
C PHE A 642 37.49 -3.22 -66.36
N ALA A 643 36.42 -2.44 -66.54
CA ALA A 643 35.09 -2.96 -66.89
C ALA A 643 35.08 -3.64 -68.27
N ALA A 644 35.87 -3.12 -69.22
CA ALA A 644 36.07 -3.68 -70.55
C ALA A 644 36.98 -4.92 -70.57
N ARG A 645 37.64 -5.24 -69.46
CA ARG A 645 38.63 -6.33 -69.32
C ARG A 645 39.90 -6.14 -70.15
N SER A 646 40.22 -4.91 -70.51
CA SER A 646 41.43 -4.53 -71.27
C SER A 646 42.58 -4.16 -70.33
N CYS A 647 42.99 -5.10 -69.47
CA CYS A 647 43.99 -4.82 -68.44
C CYS A 647 45.42 -4.67 -69.02
N ASP A 648 45.69 -5.27 -70.17
CA ASP A 648 46.96 -5.26 -70.89
C ASP A 648 47.30 -3.90 -71.54
N GLU A 649 46.31 -3.01 -71.71
CA GLU A 649 46.52 -1.65 -72.17
C GLU A 649 47.31 -0.79 -71.17
N CYS A 650 47.21 -1.11 -69.87
CA CYS A 650 47.82 -0.34 -68.79
C CYS A 650 48.85 -1.15 -67.96
N HIS A 651 48.82 -2.47 -68.03
CA HIS A 651 49.75 -3.35 -67.30
C HIS A 651 50.70 -4.06 -68.26
N ILE A 652 51.98 -3.66 -68.24
CA ILE A 652 53.04 -4.31 -69.00
C ILE A 652 53.45 -5.60 -68.28
N VAL A 653 53.01 -6.73 -68.81
CA VAL A 653 53.38 -8.08 -68.35
C VAL A 653 54.09 -8.77 -69.50
N ALA A 654 55.23 -9.40 -69.24
CA ALA A 654 55.98 -10.13 -70.26
C ALA A 654 55.06 -11.22 -70.85
N LYS A 655 54.77 -11.11 -72.16
CA LYS A 655 54.01 -12.15 -72.86
C LYS A 655 54.83 -13.44 -72.82
N PRO A 656 54.21 -14.60 -72.51
CA PRO A 656 54.90 -15.87 -72.44
C PRO A 656 55.62 -16.23 -73.75
#